data_AF-A0A1Q3YEJ2-F1
#
_entry.id   AF-A0A1Q3YEJ2-F1
#
_cell.length_a   1.000
_cell.length_b   1.000
_cell.length_c   1.000
_cell.angle_alpha   90.00
_cell.angle_beta   90.00
_cell.angle_gamma   90.00
#
_symmetry.space_group_name_H-M   'P 1'
#
loop_
_entity.id
_entity.type
_entity.pdbx_description
1 polymer ?
#
loop_
_entity_poly.entity_id
_entity_poly.type
_entity_poly.pdbx_seq_one_letter_code
_entity_poly.pdbx_strand_id
1 'polypeptide(L)'
;MTKHFDFIVVGGGLAGATAVETLRTEGAEGSILLLGAESHLPYHRPPLSKIALTAEQAPPPRQVLSKARYGELAVELLLGTPVSAIDPGRKSVRTKPGAEIHYEQLLVATGASPKRLSLPGAALPGVFYLRSLDDAEAIRARARDARRAVVVGGSFIGLEVAASLRQIGLEVTLLERSELLGKLHMPGVSVFLQRGFDQHGVDIIVGDSPAAFHGETAVEAVRTQGGRTISCDMVVIGVGVNPETGFLQGSGIAVDNGIVVDRFLQSSQPGVFAAGDVANFFDPIFSRQRRVEHWDNAIRQGRTAARNMLGQRVPYDEVTYFYSEMFDLSFNMLGHIDASDERIERGSLQSKSFATFYLQGDVPRALFSFGRPTEETKVTELLIKHRVNLKSSKARLSDPDYTLSHIPNQTIYILQGGGAFGGFECGAVRALQESGVRPDVVAGVSIGAFNGAIIAGNPDRAAEALTAFWNDLAIATPFIADENLRRDLACGQIALFGVPQFFTPRWFQPMLGPEQWPHRWASLYDNAPAVKLLEKYVDFGKLRSSPVRLMVSAVDVQTSELVVFDSYVDDLTSAHIIASGSLPPGFPWTTIDGRHYWDGGIVSNSPLDLVVQRCGSAGKRVFIIDLFPGKRNAMPANLAETMARQSEILYSERIHNDLRTRTLVRDFRRLVDEIVADLPATAAERIRHRPRFIAMMGEDAPMTITRIVRENSEDEPSSRDYDFSRQTIDQLIESGYRMTRKALQR
;
A
#
# COMPACT_ATOMS: atom_id res chain seq x y z
N MET A 1 26.50 -33.00 -15.26
CA MET A 1 25.99 -31.83 -15.99
C MET A 1 25.51 -30.84 -14.98
N THR A 2 26.10 -29.65 -14.94
CA THR A 2 25.60 -28.51 -14.15
C THR A 2 24.26 -28.09 -14.76
N LYS A 3 23.19 -28.13 -13.97
CA LYS A 3 21.87 -27.67 -14.41
C LYS A 3 21.79 -26.15 -14.22
N HIS A 4 21.23 -25.44 -15.19
CA HIS A 4 20.99 -23.99 -15.15
C HIS A 4 19.51 -23.74 -15.39
N PHE A 5 18.93 -22.79 -14.65
CA PHE A 5 17.55 -22.34 -14.79
C PHE A 5 17.47 -20.81 -14.83
N ASP A 6 16.48 -20.26 -15.51
CA ASP A 6 16.25 -18.81 -15.51
C ASP A 6 15.71 -18.36 -14.13
N PHE A 7 14.80 -19.15 -13.56
CA PHE A 7 14.21 -18.90 -12.25
C PHE A 7 14.28 -20.13 -11.35
N ILE A 8 14.81 -19.95 -10.13
CA ILE A 8 14.72 -20.96 -9.07
C ILE A 8 13.87 -20.41 -7.91
N VAL A 9 12.92 -21.21 -7.43
CA VAL A 9 12.12 -20.96 -6.23
C VAL A 9 12.43 -22.01 -5.17
N VAL A 10 13.04 -21.59 -4.07
CA VAL A 10 13.39 -22.46 -2.93
C VAL A 10 12.29 -22.38 -1.89
N GLY A 11 11.42 -23.38 -1.84
CA GLY A 11 10.32 -23.49 -0.89
C GLY A 11 9.02 -23.96 -1.52
N GLY A 12 8.58 -25.16 -1.16
CA GLY A 12 7.30 -25.75 -1.59
C GLY A 12 6.08 -25.29 -0.78
N GLY A 13 6.06 -24.02 -0.34
CA GLY A 13 4.94 -23.42 0.40
C GLY A 13 4.04 -22.55 -0.48
N LEU A 14 3.11 -21.83 0.15
CA LEU A 14 2.21 -20.91 -0.56
C LEU A 14 2.93 -19.83 -1.34
N ALA A 15 3.91 -19.16 -0.74
CA ALA A 15 4.67 -18.12 -1.40
C ALA A 15 5.36 -18.63 -2.68
N GLY A 16 5.99 -19.81 -2.60
CA GLY A 16 6.67 -20.41 -3.75
C GLY A 16 5.72 -20.87 -4.86
N ALA A 17 4.63 -21.56 -4.51
CA ALA A 17 3.62 -22.00 -5.48
C ALA A 17 2.93 -20.80 -6.18
N THR A 18 2.59 -19.76 -5.44
CA THR A 18 2.03 -18.53 -6.02
C THR A 18 3.05 -17.81 -6.89
N ALA A 19 4.33 -17.79 -6.51
CA ALA A 19 5.37 -17.14 -7.31
C ALA A 19 5.54 -17.80 -8.67
N VAL A 20 5.60 -19.14 -8.76
CA VAL A 20 5.78 -19.82 -10.06
C VAL A 20 4.58 -19.67 -10.98
N GLU A 21 3.35 -19.68 -10.45
CA GLU A 21 2.16 -19.36 -11.25
C GLU A 21 2.16 -17.90 -11.73
N THR A 22 2.57 -16.98 -10.85
CA THR A 22 2.65 -15.56 -11.19
C THR A 22 3.71 -15.30 -12.26
N LEU A 23 4.91 -15.86 -12.14
CA LEU A 23 5.98 -15.73 -13.13
C LEU A 23 5.45 -16.05 -14.53
N ARG A 24 4.79 -17.21 -14.70
CA ARG A 24 4.22 -17.60 -15.98
C ARG A 24 3.08 -16.73 -16.45
N THR A 25 2.17 -16.36 -15.54
CA THR A 25 1.01 -15.51 -15.87
C THR A 25 1.44 -14.10 -16.31
N GLU A 26 2.54 -13.60 -15.75
CA GLU A 26 3.14 -12.28 -16.06
C GLU A 26 4.13 -12.34 -17.25
N GLY A 27 4.20 -13.48 -17.96
CA GLY A 27 4.96 -13.60 -19.20
C GLY A 27 6.42 -14.03 -19.06
N ALA A 28 6.82 -14.64 -17.94
CA ALA A 28 8.18 -15.19 -17.80
C ALA A 28 8.47 -16.26 -18.87
N GLU A 29 9.41 -15.95 -19.75
CA GLU A 29 10.01 -16.92 -20.68
C GLU A 29 11.10 -17.74 -19.96
N GLY A 30 11.55 -18.85 -20.55
CA GLY A 30 12.62 -19.66 -19.98
C GLY A 30 12.17 -20.68 -18.92
N SER A 31 13.15 -21.26 -18.24
CA SER A 31 13.03 -22.42 -17.35
C SER A 31 12.78 -22.01 -15.89
N ILE A 32 11.80 -22.67 -15.25
CA ILE A 32 11.45 -22.44 -13.84
C ILE A 32 11.58 -23.75 -13.07
N LEU A 33 12.32 -23.70 -11.96
CA LEU A 33 12.46 -24.81 -11.02
C LEU A 33 11.89 -24.41 -9.64
N LEU A 34 11.07 -25.27 -9.05
CA LEU A 34 10.66 -25.18 -7.65
C LEU A 34 11.24 -26.35 -6.85
N LEU A 35 11.99 -26.01 -5.80
CA LEU A 35 12.63 -26.93 -4.86
C LEU A 35 11.82 -26.98 -3.56
N GLY A 36 11.27 -28.15 -3.22
CA GLY A 36 10.53 -28.39 -1.99
C GLY A 36 11.28 -29.34 -1.05
N ALA A 37 11.41 -28.98 0.23
CA ALA A 37 11.99 -29.88 1.23
C ALA A 37 11.04 -31.04 1.59
N GLU A 38 9.74 -30.79 1.61
CA GLU A 38 8.71 -31.82 1.80
C GLU A 38 8.51 -32.65 0.52
N SER A 39 8.08 -33.91 0.67
CA SER A 39 7.77 -34.82 -0.44
C SER A 39 6.39 -34.57 -1.07
N HIS A 40 5.60 -33.68 -0.48
CA HIS A 40 4.25 -33.33 -0.94
C HIS A 40 4.25 -32.13 -1.89
N LEU A 41 3.26 -32.10 -2.79
CA LEU A 41 2.96 -30.90 -3.56
C LEU A 41 2.59 -29.74 -2.62
N PRO A 42 2.94 -28.48 -2.94
CA PRO A 42 2.57 -27.34 -2.12
C PRO A 42 1.08 -27.31 -1.76
N TYR A 43 0.77 -27.12 -0.47
CA TYR A 43 -0.59 -27.23 0.08
C TYR A 43 -0.90 -26.11 1.09
N HIS A 44 -2.19 -25.96 1.41
CA HIS A 44 -2.67 -25.03 2.43
C HIS A 44 -2.41 -25.60 3.84
N ARG A 45 -1.64 -24.89 4.66
CA ARG A 45 -1.34 -25.26 6.06
C ARG A 45 -2.43 -24.94 7.10
N PRO A 46 -3.31 -23.92 6.95
CA PRO A 46 -4.35 -23.63 7.97
C PRO A 46 -5.29 -24.81 8.34
N PRO A 47 -5.63 -25.74 7.43
CA PRO A 47 -6.37 -26.95 7.78
C PRO A 47 -5.67 -27.89 8.77
N LEU A 48 -4.34 -27.80 8.92
CA LEU A 48 -3.54 -28.74 9.73
C LEU A 48 -3.85 -28.70 11.22
N SER A 49 -4.27 -27.55 11.75
CA SER A 49 -4.69 -27.36 13.16
C SER A 49 -6.20 -27.53 13.37
N LYS A 50 -6.95 -27.86 12.31
CA LYS A 50 -8.42 -27.92 12.29
C LYS A 50 -8.89 -29.28 11.78
N ILE A 51 -9.48 -29.33 10.58
CA ILE A 51 -10.07 -30.53 9.99
C ILE A 51 -9.08 -31.70 9.88
N ALA A 52 -7.78 -31.43 9.74
CA ALA A 52 -6.77 -32.50 9.70
C ALA A 52 -6.63 -33.25 11.04
N LEU A 53 -6.97 -32.59 12.16
CA LEU A 53 -6.96 -33.18 13.52
C LEU A 53 -8.33 -33.72 13.92
N THR A 54 -9.42 -33.12 13.42
CA THR A 54 -10.79 -33.47 13.86
C THR A 54 -11.49 -34.51 13.00
N ALA A 55 -11.08 -34.71 11.75
CA ALA A 55 -11.72 -35.69 10.87
C ALA A 55 -11.36 -37.14 11.26
N GLU A 56 -12.36 -38.03 11.25
CA GLU A 56 -12.16 -39.48 11.48
C GLU A 56 -11.14 -40.08 10.51
N GLN A 57 -11.21 -39.66 9.25
CA GLN A 57 -10.26 -39.99 8.19
C GLN A 57 -9.56 -38.74 7.71
N ALA A 58 -8.25 -38.85 7.48
CA ALA A 58 -7.43 -37.75 7.00
C ALA A 58 -7.93 -37.26 5.63
N PRO A 59 -8.38 -36.00 5.49
CA PRO A 59 -8.65 -35.47 4.18
C PRO A 59 -7.33 -35.34 3.40
N PRO A 60 -7.34 -35.53 2.06
CA PRO A 60 -6.17 -35.22 1.25
C PRO A 60 -5.79 -33.74 1.42
N PRO A 61 -4.50 -33.40 1.45
CA PRO A 61 -4.07 -32.02 1.62
C PRO A 61 -4.61 -31.17 0.48
N ARG A 62 -5.22 -30.03 0.82
CA ARG A 62 -5.69 -29.06 -0.17
C ARG A 62 -4.46 -28.45 -0.85
N GLN A 63 -4.19 -28.89 -2.07
CA GLN A 63 -3.06 -28.39 -2.89
C GLN A 63 -3.29 -26.93 -3.29
N VAL A 64 -2.20 -26.15 -3.37
CA VAL A 64 -2.25 -24.77 -3.89
C VAL A 64 -2.47 -24.78 -5.40
N LEU A 65 -1.71 -25.64 -6.10
CA LEU A 65 -1.85 -25.92 -7.54
C LEU A 65 -1.87 -27.43 -7.73
N SER A 66 -2.68 -27.89 -8.67
CA SER A 66 -2.71 -29.31 -9.04
C SER A 66 -1.43 -29.73 -9.77
N LYS A 67 -1.10 -31.02 -9.76
CA LYS A 67 0.04 -31.55 -10.53
C LYS A 67 -0.06 -31.21 -12.03
N ALA A 68 -1.26 -31.29 -12.60
CA ALA A 68 -1.51 -30.94 -14.00
C ALA A 68 -1.18 -29.47 -14.27
N ARG A 69 -1.55 -28.57 -13.35
CA ARG A 69 -1.28 -27.14 -13.48
C ARG A 69 0.22 -26.81 -13.54
N TYR A 70 1.06 -27.49 -12.76
CA TYR A 70 2.52 -27.31 -12.89
C TYR A 70 3.06 -27.74 -14.26
N GLY A 71 2.48 -28.79 -14.85
CA GLY A 71 2.80 -29.21 -16.22
C GLY A 71 2.39 -28.17 -17.27
N GLU A 72 1.18 -27.62 -17.17
CA GLU A 72 0.70 -26.53 -18.04
C GLU A 72 1.57 -25.28 -17.94
N LEU A 73 2.06 -24.98 -16.73
CA LEU A 73 2.95 -23.85 -16.45
C LEU A 73 4.41 -24.15 -16.81
N ALA A 74 4.75 -25.35 -17.30
CA ALA A 74 6.11 -25.77 -17.60
C ALA A 74 7.09 -25.47 -16.44
N VAL A 75 6.72 -25.90 -15.23
CA VAL A 75 7.54 -25.78 -14.01
C VAL A 75 8.13 -27.13 -13.66
N GLU A 76 9.47 -27.22 -13.53
CA GLU A 76 10.13 -28.40 -12.98
C GLU A 76 9.93 -28.41 -11.46
N LEU A 77 9.47 -29.54 -10.93
CA LEU A 77 9.24 -29.75 -9.51
C LEU A 77 10.23 -30.76 -8.95
N LEU A 78 11.03 -30.36 -7.97
CA LEU A 78 11.91 -31.24 -7.21
C LEU A 78 11.52 -31.22 -5.73
N LEU A 79 10.70 -32.19 -5.34
CA LEU A 79 10.22 -32.38 -3.96
C LEU A 79 11.18 -33.29 -3.16
N GLY A 80 11.07 -33.29 -1.83
CA GLY A 80 11.99 -34.04 -0.96
C GLY A 80 13.46 -33.62 -1.11
N THR A 81 13.71 -32.41 -1.61
CA THR A 81 15.02 -31.91 -2.03
C THR A 81 15.38 -30.64 -1.25
N PRO A 82 15.79 -30.75 0.03
CA PRO A 82 16.10 -29.58 0.84
C PRO A 82 17.37 -28.88 0.33
N VAL A 83 17.36 -27.55 0.31
CA VAL A 83 18.54 -26.73 0.00
C VAL A 83 19.43 -26.60 1.24
N SER A 84 20.74 -26.71 1.03
CA SER A 84 21.78 -26.73 2.06
C SER A 84 22.72 -25.52 2.03
N ALA A 85 22.83 -24.84 0.89
CA ALA A 85 23.60 -23.61 0.73
C ALA A 85 23.13 -22.81 -0.50
N ILE A 86 23.37 -21.49 -0.48
CA ILE A 86 23.25 -20.59 -1.63
C ILE A 86 24.58 -19.85 -1.80
N ASP A 87 25.08 -19.76 -3.03
CA ASP A 87 26.22 -18.95 -3.42
C ASP A 87 25.76 -17.88 -4.44
N PRO A 88 25.47 -16.66 -3.98
CA PRO A 88 25.05 -15.56 -4.86
C PRO A 88 26.12 -15.14 -5.87
N GLY A 89 27.41 -15.28 -5.54
CA GLY A 89 28.52 -14.92 -6.42
C GLY A 89 28.63 -15.85 -7.63
N ARG A 90 28.32 -17.14 -7.44
CA ARG A 90 28.21 -18.14 -8.52
C ARG A 90 26.81 -18.28 -9.10
N LYS A 91 25.84 -17.53 -8.55
CA LYS A 91 24.40 -17.71 -8.75
C LYS A 91 23.98 -19.19 -8.71
N SER A 92 24.30 -19.89 -7.62
CA SER A 92 23.98 -21.32 -7.48
C SER A 92 23.33 -21.66 -6.14
N VAL A 93 22.51 -22.72 -6.16
CA VAL A 93 21.94 -23.37 -4.98
C VAL A 93 22.49 -24.79 -4.87
N ARG A 94 22.74 -25.25 -3.64
CA ARG A 94 23.19 -26.62 -3.37
C ARG A 94 22.12 -27.40 -2.62
N THR A 95 21.61 -28.48 -3.19
CA THR A 95 20.62 -29.36 -2.55
C THR A 95 21.31 -30.40 -1.66
N LYS A 96 20.57 -31.05 -0.74
CA LYS A 96 20.97 -32.37 -0.22
C LYS A 96 20.37 -33.41 -1.18
N PRO A 97 21.17 -34.30 -1.82
CA PRO A 97 22.45 -34.87 -1.39
C PRO A 97 23.74 -34.21 -1.92
N GLY A 98 23.70 -33.02 -2.51
CA GLY A 98 24.89 -32.24 -2.87
C GLY A 98 24.90 -31.64 -4.27
N ALA A 99 23.80 -31.76 -5.02
CA ALA A 99 23.74 -31.24 -6.40
C ALA A 99 23.79 -29.71 -6.42
N GLU A 100 24.57 -29.16 -7.34
CA GLU A 100 24.67 -27.72 -7.60
C GLU A 100 23.83 -27.35 -8.82
N ILE A 101 22.98 -26.33 -8.67
CA ILE A 101 22.04 -25.86 -9.70
C ILE A 101 22.19 -24.34 -9.82
N HIS A 102 22.43 -23.83 -11.01
CA HIS A 102 22.62 -22.40 -11.29
C HIS A 102 21.30 -21.71 -11.64
N TYR A 103 21.22 -20.40 -11.35
CA TYR A 103 20.05 -19.57 -11.63
C TYR A 103 20.41 -18.22 -12.26
N GLU A 104 19.46 -17.57 -12.93
CA GLU A 104 19.54 -16.13 -13.21
C GLU A 104 18.85 -15.29 -12.13
N GLN A 105 17.66 -15.71 -11.70
CA GLN A 105 16.88 -15.13 -10.60
C GLN A 105 16.53 -16.19 -9.56
N LEU A 106 16.64 -15.84 -8.28
CA LEU A 106 16.36 -16.75 -7.15
C LEU A 106 15.32 -16.15 -6.21
N LEU A 107 14.31 -16.94 -5.85
CA LEU A 107 13.38 -16.64 -4.75
C LEU A 107 13.57 -17.62 -3.60
N VAL A 108 13.81 -17.10 -2.40
CA VAL A 108 13.84 -17.88 -1.15
C VAL A 108 12.48 -17.74 -0.43
N ALA A 109 11.71 -18.82 -0.42
CA ALA A 109 10.38 -18.94 0.15
C ALA A 109 10.29 -20.10 1.17
N THR A 110 11.34 -20.30 1.96
CA THR A 110 11.51 -21.44 2.89
C THR A 110 10.61 -21.38 4.11
N GLY A 111 10.00 -20.23 4.39
CA GLY A 111 9.09 -20.05 5.51
C GLY A 111 9.79 -20.13 6.87
N ALA A 112 9.18 -20.85 7.81
CA ALA A 112 9.60 -20.92 9.20
C ALA A 112 9.36 -22.32 9.79
N SER A 113 10.08 -22.65 10.87
CA SER A 113 9.92 -23.89 11.66
C SER A 113 9.50 -23.60 13.11
N PRO A 114 8.81 -24.55 13.78
CA PRO A 114 8.44 -24.40 15.18
C PRO A 114 9.64 -24.16 16.10
N LYS A 115 9.50 -23.19 17.01
CA LYS A 115 10.50 -22.95 18.05
C LYS A 115 10.55 -24.13 19.02
N ARG A 116 11.65 -24.88 18.99
CA ARG A 116 11.86 -26.04 19.87
C ARG A 116 12.18 -25.59 21.30
N LEU A 117 11.57 -26.22 22.29
CA LEU A 117 11.87 -26.01 23.71
C LEU A 117 13.10 -26.83 24.11
N SER A 118 14.04 -26.18 24.80
CA SER A 118 15.23 -26.82 25.39
C SER A 118 14.97 -27.15 26.86
N LEU A 119 14.00 -28.04 27.11
CA LEU A 119 13.61 -28.50 28.45
C LEU A 119 13.89 -30.00 28.62
N PRO A 120 14.15 -30.49 29.85
CA PRO A 120 14.22 -31.92 30.12
C PRO A 120 12.97 -32.64 29.61
N GLY A 121 13.16 -33.75 28.89
CA GLY A 121 12.07 -34.55 28.32
C GLY A 121 11.41 -33.99 27.06
N ALA A 122 11.86 -32.86 26.50
CA ALA A 122 11.26 -32.27 25.29
C ALA A 122 11.39 -33.12 24.02
N ALA A 123 12.21 -34.18 24.05
CA ALA A 123 12.39 -35.16 22.99
C ALA A 123 11.67 -36.49 23.24
N LEU A 124 10.90 -36.61 24.34
CA LEU A 124 10.13 -37.83 24.64
C LEU A 124 9.08 -38.09 23.55
N PRO A 125 8.84 -39.37 23.17
CA PRO A 125 7.68 -39.74 22.38
C PRO A 125 6.39 -39.20 23.01
N GLY A 126 5.49 -38.69 22.18
CA GLY A 126 4.26 -38.03 22.65
C GLY A 126 4.39 -36.51 22.85
N VAL A 127 5.59 -35.92 22.70
CA VAL A 127 5.79 -34.47 22.61
C VAL A 127 5.85 -34.03 21.15
N PHE A 128 4.83 -33.30 20.70
CA PHE A 128 4.65 -32.89 19.31
C PHE A 128 4.78 -31.38 19.10
N TYR A 129 5.01 -31.03 17.85
CA TYR A 129 4.90 -29.68 17.30
C TYR A 129 4.01 -29.77 16.06
N LEU A 130 3.43 -28.66 15.61
CA LEU A 130 2.57 -28.66 14.43
C LEU A 130 3.06 -27.64 13.39
N ARG A 131 3.50 -28.12 12.22
CA ARG A 131 3.83 -27.28 11.06
C ARG A 131 3.55 -27.96 9.71
N SER A 132 3.84 -29.24 9.61
CA SER A 132 3.75 -30.04 8.39
C SER A 132 2.54 -30.99 8.41
N LEU A 133 2.25 -31.59 7.25
CA LEU A 133 1.27 -32.65 7.15
C LEU A 133 1.64 -33.82 8.05
N ASP A 134 2.91 -34.27 8.01
CA ASP A 134 3.44 -35.34 8.84
C ASP A 134 3.24 -35.07 10.34
N ASP A 135 3.43 -33.83 10.79
CA ASP A 135 3.17 -33.44 12.18
C ASP A 135 1.69 -33.62 12.55
N ALA A 136 0.77 -33.16 11.68
CA ALA A 136 -0.67 -33.30 11.91
C ALA A 136 -1.10 -34.77 11.93
N GLU A 137 -0.53 -35.60 11.05
CA GLU A 137 -0.77 -37.04 11.03
C GLU A 137 -0.27 -37.72 12.30
N ALA A 138 0.93 -37.37 12.79
CA ALA A 138 1.49 -37.90 14.03
C ALA A 138 0.64 -37.52 15.25
N ILE A 139 0.20 -36.27 15.34
CA ILE A 139 -0.69 -35.79 16.40
C ILE A 139 -2.03 -36.55 16.35
N ARG A 140 -2.66 -36.66 15.18
CA ARG A 140 -3.93 -37.38 15.02
C ARG A 140 -3.79 -38.86 15.35
N ALA A 141 -2.69 -39.50 14.93
CA ALA A 141 -2.44 -40.90 15.24
C ALA A 141 -2.34 -41.13 16.75
N ARG A 142 -1.61 -40.28 17.47
CA ARG A 142 -1.51 -40.37 18.94
C ARG A 142 -2.83 -40.05 19.63
N ALA A 143 -3.60 -39.10 19.11
CA ALA A 143 -4.87 -38.69 19.69
C ALA A 143 -5.92 -39.81 19.71
N ARG A 144 -5.80 -40.86 18.87
CA ARG A 144 -6.72 -42.02 18.86
C ARG A 144 -6.68 -42.82 20.18
N ASP A 145 -5.50 -42.90 20.79
CA ASP A 145 -5.27 -43.71 21.99
C ASP A 145 -5.07 -42.86 23.26
N ALA A 146 -5.00 -41.53 23.11
CA ALA A 146 -4.81 -40.60 24.21
C ALA A 146 -6.16 -40.24 24.86
N ARG A 147 -6.15 -40.03 26.18
CA ARG A 147 -7.28 -39.49 26.94
C ARG A 147 -7.05 -38.04 27.34
N ARG A 148 -5.79 -37.69 27.67
CA ARG A 148 -5.39 -36.38 28.19
C ARG A 148 -4.30 -35.75 27.32
N ALA A 149 -4.50 -34.48 26.94
CA ALA A 149 -3.52 -33.70 26.21
C ALA A 149 -3.15 -32.42 26.96
N VAL A 150 -1.87 -32.05 26.92
CA VAL A 150 -1.41 -30.72 27.32
C VAL A 150 -1.00 -29.92 26.10
N VAL A 151 -1.54 -28.72 25.94
CA VAL A 151 -1.13 -27.78 24.89
C VAL A 151 -0.30 -26.67 25.51
N VAL A 152 0.88 -26.39 24.96
CA VAL A 152 1.77 -25.34 25.45
C VAL A 152 1.77 -24.15 24.50
N GLY A 153 1.26 -23.01 24.97
CA GLY A 153 1.15 -21.74 24.24
C GLY A 153 -0.30 -21.33 23.99
N GLY A 154 -0.69 -20.15 24.48
CA GLY A 154 -2.03 -19.56 24.36
C GLY A 154 -2.19 -18.57 23.21
N SER A 155 -1.51 -18.83 22.08
CA SER A 155 -1.68 -18.07 20.84
C SER A 155 -2.57 -18.83 19.85
N PHE A 156 -2.70 -18.35 18.61
CA PHE A 156 -3.64 -18.89 17.62
C PHE A 156 -3.52 -20.40 17.41
N ILE A 157 -2.33 -20.92 17.09
CA ILE A 157 -2.14 -22.37 16.85
C ILE A 157 -2.44 -23.19 18.11
N GLY A 158 -2.00 -22.75 19.28
CA GLY A 158 -2.25 -23.48 20.52
C GLY A 158 -3.73 -23.54 20.88
N LEU A 159 -4.44 -22.42 20.71
CA LEU A 159 -5.89 -22.36 20.92
C LEU A 159 -6.66 -23.21 19.90
N GLU A 160 -6.28 -23.17 18.61
CA GLU A 160 -6.89 -24.02 17.57
C GLU A 160 -6.66 -25.51 17.82
N VAL A 161 -5.44 -25.91 18.23
CA VAL A 161 -5.12 -27.30 18.56
C VAL A 161 -5.89 -27.75 19.81
N ALA A 162 -5.94 -26.92 20.85
CA ALA A 162 -6.70 -27.23 22.07
C ALA A 162 -8.18 -27.44 21.77
N ALA A 163 -8.77 -26.57 20.94
CA ALA A 163 -10.15 -26.71 20.49
C ALA A 163 -10.35 -28.01 19.68
N SER A 164 -9.47 -28.32 18.73
CA SER A 164 -9.56 -29.52 17.90
C SER A 164 -9.42 -30.82 18.69
N LEU A 165 -8.45 -30.90 19.61
CA LEU A 165 -8.27 -32.06 20.48
C LEU A 165 -9.46 -32.25 21.42
N ARG A 166 -10.04 -31.15 21.90
CA ARG A 166 -11.24 -31.20 22.72
C ARG A 166 -12.45 -31.70 21.93
N GLN A 167 -12.61 -31.26 20.68
CA GLN A 167 -13.71 -31.66 19.80
C GLN A 167 -13.73 -33.18 19.52
N ILE A 168 -12.56 -33.83 19.49
CA ILE A 168 -12.45 -35.29 19.33
C ILE A 168 -12.48 -36.06 20.67
N GLY A 169 -12.79 -35.39 21.78
CA GLY A 169 -13.13 -36.02 23.06
C GLY A 169 -12.02 -36.10 24.09
N LEU A 170 -10.83 -35.53 23.86
CA LEU A 170 -9.76 -35.54 24.85
C LEU A 170 -10.06 -34.56 26.01
N GLU A 171 -9.53 -34.86 27.18
CA GLU A 171 -9.35 -33.91 28.29
C GLU A 171 -8.14 -33.03 27.96
N VAL A 172 -8.35 -31.72 27.86
CA VAL A 172 -7.31 -30.78 27.40
C VAL A 172 -6.98 -29.77 28.48
N THR A 173 -5.70 -29.67 28.82
CA THR A 173 -5.16 -28.56 29.60
C THR A 173 -4.25 -27.69 28.73
N LEU A 174 -4.53 -26.40 28.63
CA LEU A 174 -3.67 -25.43 27.94
C LEU A 174 -2.84 -24.64 28.95
N LEU A 175 -1.53 -24.58 28.74
CA LEU A 175 -0.59 -23.79 29.53
C LEU A 175 -0.14 -22.57 28.72
N GLU A 176 -0.31 -21.37 29.30
CA GLU A 176 0.19 -20.12 28.76
C GLU A 176 0.95 -19.33 29.84
N ARG A 177 2.15 -18.86 29.50
CA ARG A 177 3.02 -18.13 30.44
C ARG A 177 2.48 -16.77 30.85
N SER A 178 1.55 -16.21 30.08
CA SER A 178 1.00 -14.87 30.24
C SER A 178 -0.51 -14.89 30.02
N GLU A 179 -1.05 -13.93 29.28
CA GLU A 179 -2.46 -13.89 28.88
C GLU A 179 -2.67 -14.56 27.51
N LEU A 180 -3.86 -15.08 27.26
CA LEU A 180 -4.22 -15.57 25.94
C LEU A 180 -4.17 -14.43 24.92
N LEU A 181 -3.59 -14.71 23.75
CA LEU A 181 -3.36 -13.72 22.71
C LEU A 181 -2.68 -12.44 23.25
N GLY A 182 -1.73 -12.56 24.20
CA GLY A 182 -1.15 -11.40 24.90
C GLY A 182 -0.53 -10.30 24.02
N LYS A 183 -0.20 -10.60 22.75
CA LYS A 183 0.23 -9.60 21.76
C LYS A 183 -0.88 -8.59 21.37
N LEU A 184 -2.13 -8.86 21.72
CA LEU A 184 -3.25 -7.94 21.51
C LEU A 184 -3.27 -6.81 22.54
N HIS A 185 -2.61 -6.97 23.70
CA HIS A 185 -2.67 -6.04 24.82
C HIS A 185 -4.12 -5.77 25.29
N MET A 186 -4.92 -6.83 25.37
CA MET A 186 -6.34 -6.81 25.68
C MET A 186 -6.72 -7.85 26.75
N PRO A 187 -6.51 -7.55 28.05
CA PRO A 187 -6.83 -8.48 29.14
C PRO A 187 -8.30 -8.93 29.13
N GLY A 188 -9.22 -8.04 28.77
CA GLY A 188 -10.65 -8.35 28.66
C GLY A 188 -10.96 -9.44 27.62
N VAL A 189 -10.25 -9.44 26.47
CA VAL A 189 -10.39 -10.49 25.44
C VAL A 189 -9.79 -11.80 25.93
N SER A 190 -8.65 -11.77 26.62
CA SER A 190 -8.06 -12.97 27.23
C SER A 190 -9.03 -13.65 28.22
N VAL A 191 -9.64 -12.88 29.12
CA VAL A 191 -10.64 -13.40 30.08
C VAL A 191 -11.89 -13.92 29.37
N PHE A 192 -12.37 -13.23 28.34
CA PHE A 192 -13.50 -13.68 27.53
C PHE A 192 -13.21 -15.03 26.86
N LEU A 193 -12.03 -15.18 26.25
CA LEU A 193 -11.59 -16.44 25.64
C LEU A 193 -11.43 -17.56 26.65
N GLN A 194 -10.84 -17.29 27.82
CA GLN A 194 -10.71 -18.30 28.89
C GLN A 194 -12.08 -18.86 29.29
N ARG A 195 -13.08 -17.99 29.52
CA ARG A 195 -14.45 -18.43 29.83
C ARG A 195 -15.09 -19.22 28.69
N GLY A 196 -14.86 -18.82 27.45
CA GLY A 196 -15.38 -19.53 26.28
C GLY A 196 -14.81 -20.94 26.16
N PHE A 197 -13.50 -21.11 26.39
CA PHE A 197 -12.83 -22.41 26.36
C PHE A 197 -13.20 -23.30 27.56
N ASP A 198 -13.33 -22.72 28.75
CA ASP A 198 -13.80 -23.42 29.97
C ASP A 198 -15.21 -24.01 29.75
N GLN A 199 -16.13 -23.25 29.13
CA GLN A 199 -17.46 -23.75 28.74
C GLN A 199 -17.42 -24.93 27.77
N HIS A 200 -16.35 -25.07 26.98
CA HIS A 200 -16.12 -26.21 26.10
C HIS A 200 -15.33 -27.34 26.78
N GLY A 201 -14.97 -27.19 28.07
CA GLY A 201 -14.26 -28.19 28.86
C GLY A 201 -12.76 -28.23 28.62
N VAL A 202 -12.14 -27.10 28.23
CA VAL A 202 -10.68 -26.95 28.17
C VAL A 202 -10.22 -26.21 29.43
N ASP A 203 -9.37 -26.85 30.23
CA ASP A 203 -8.76 -26.23 31.40
C ASP A 203 -7.60 -25.32 30.96
N ILE A 204 -7.66 -24.03 31.29
CA ILE A 204 -6.64 -23.06 30.89
C ILE A 204 -5.90 -22.55 32.12
N ILE A 205 -4.58 -22.75 32.10
CA ILE A 205 -3.66 -22.28 33.12
C ILE A 205 -2.82 -21.16 32.51
N VAL A 206 -3.13 -19.92 32.89
CA VAL A 206 -2.34 -18.72 32.58
C VAL A 206 -1.29 -18.43 33.66
N GLY A 207 -0.25 -17.69 33.30
CA GLY A 207 0.83 -17.29 34.22
C GLY A 207 1.77 -18.43 34.62
N ASP A 208 1.77 -19.56 33.90
CA ASP A 208 2.61 -20.71 34.19
C ASP A 208 3.24 -21.28 32.91
N SER A 209 4.34 -22.02 33.04
CA SER A 209 5.05 -22.57 31.88
C SER A 209 5.68 -23.93 32.19
N PRO A 210 5.93 -24.78 31.20
CA PRO A 210 6.59 -26.06 31.44
C PRO A 210 8.02 -25.87 31.95
N ALA A 211 8.39 -26.64 32.97
CA ALA A 211 9.74 -26.79 33.49
C ALA A 211 10.40 -28.09 33.01
N ALA A 212 9.63 -29.17 32.89
CA ALA A 212 10.09 -30.45 32.36
C ALA A 212 8.91 -31.30 31.87
N PHE A 213 9.20 -32.22 30.96
CA PHE A 213 8.31 -33.31 30.56
C PHE A 213 8.82 -34.60 31.17
N HIS A 214 7.95 -35.38 31.81
CA HIS A 214 8.29 -36.61 32.52
C HIS A 214 7.63 -37.84 31.88
N GLY A 215 8.32 -38.97 31.95
CA GLY A 215 7.84 -40.30 31.56
C GLY A 215 9.00 -41.22 31.20
N GLU A 216 8.77 -42.53 31.21
CA GLU A 216 9.84 -43.53 30.97
C GLU A 216 10.02 -43.82 29.47
N THR A 217 8.92 -44.12 28.78
CA THR A 217 8.93 -44.50 27.35
C THR A 217 8.26 -43.48 26.44
N ALA A 218 7.34 -42.69 26.99
CA ALA A 218 6.64 -41.59 26.36
C ALA A 218 6.29 -40.56 27.43
N VAL A 219 5.79 -39.39 27.05
CA VAL A 219 5.33 -38.39 28.02
C VAL A 219 4.13 -38.90 28.81
N GLU A 220 4.19 -38.73 30.13
CA GLU A 220 3.17 -39.12 31.10
C GLU A 220 2.71 -37.92 31.95
N ALA A 221 3.56 -36.89 32.09
CA ALA A 221 3.22 -35.67 32.79
C ALA A 221 4.06 -34.45 32.36
N VAL A 222 3.49 -33.26 32.56
CA VAL A 222 4.18 -31.97 32.47
C VAL A 222 4.35 -31.40 33.87
N ARG A 223 5.60 -31.12 34.26
CA ARG A 223 5.90 -30.35 35.47
C ARG A 223 6.02 -28.88 35.12
N THR A 224 5.26 -28.01 35.78
CA THR A 224 5.28 -26.56 35.53
C THR A 224 6.30 -25.85 36.41
N GLN A 225 6.66 -24.62 36.05
CA GLN A 225 7.52 -23.76 36.87
C GLN A 225 6.83 -23.40 38.20
N GLY A 226 5.50 -23.28 38.21
CA GLY A 226 4.69 -23.10 39.42
C GLY A 226 4.59 -24.33 40.32
N GLY A 227 5.25 -25.45 39.99
CA GLY A 227 5.29 -26.67 40.80
C GLY A 227 4.13 -27.63 40.58
N ARG A 228 3.21 -27.36 39.64
CA ARG A 228 2.13 -28.28 39.29
C ARG A 228 2.68 -29.47 38.50
N THR A 229 2.07 -30.63 38.67
CA THR A 229 2.29 -31.80 37.82
C THR A 229 0.97 -32.15 37.15
N ILE A 230 0.91 -32.03 35.83
CA ILE A 230 -0.28 -32.26 35.02
C ILE A 230 -0.08 -33.58 34.28
N SER A 231 -0.88 -34.58 34.59
CA SER A 231 -0.81 -35.89 33.92
C SER A 231 -1.35 -35.79 32.49
N CYS A 232 -0.65 -36.37 31.51
CA CYS A 232 -1.03 -36.31 30.11
C CYS A 232 -0.48 -37.50 29.32
N ASP A 233 -1.14 -37.85 28.22
CA ASP A 233 -0.68 -38.92 27.34
C ASP A 233 -0.01 -38.37 26.07
N MET A 234 -0.15 -37.05 25.85
CA MET A 234 0.50 -36.30 24.78
C MET A 234 0.63 -34.81 25.12
N VAL A 235 1.61 -34.16 24.49
CA VAL A 235 1.84 -32.72 24.57
C VAL A 235 1.94 -32.14 23.17
N VAL A 236 1.30 -31.01 22.89
CA VAL A 236 1.50 -30.24 21.65
C VAL A 236 2.03 -28.85 21.96
N ILE A 237 3.18 -28.51 21.39
CA ILE A 237 3.90 -27.25 21.67
C ILE A 237 3.68 -26.27 20.51
N GLY A 238 3.15 -25.08 20.83
CA GLY A 238 2.85 -23.99 19.92
C GLY A 238 3.35 -22.63 20.44
N VAL A 239 4.66 -22.49 20.66
CA VAL A 239 5.28 -21.31 21.30
C VAL A 239 5.92 -20.31 20.30
N GLY A 240 5.49 -20.34 19.04
CA GLY A 240 6.01 -19.53 17.94
C GLY A 240 6.96 -20.28 17.00
N VAL A 241 7.50 -19.56 16.01
CA VAL A 241 8.35 -20.11 14.96
C VAL A 241 9.63 -19.29 14.78
N ASN A 242 10.65 -19.89 14.15
CA ASN A 242 11.86 -19.22 13.69
C ASN A 242 11.93 -19.29 12.15
N PRO A 243 12.37 -18.23 11.45
CA PRO A 243 12.51 -18.26 9.99
C PRO A 243 13.61 -19.22 9.54
N GLU A 244 13.34 -19.99 8.49
CA GLU A 244 14.26 -21.00 7.95
C GLU A 244 15.39 -20.34 7.15
N THR A 245 16.46 -19.97 7.85
CA THR A 245 17.59 -19.19 7.32
C THR A 245 18.95 -19.84 7.56
N GLY A 246 19.04 -20.96 8.27
CA GLY A 246 20.31 -21.56 8.69
C GLY A 246 21.26 -21.94 7.54
N PHE A 247 20.71 -22.26 6.36
CA PHE A 247 21.49 -22.61 5.16
C PHE A 247 22.09 -21.39 4.44
N LEU A 248 21.82 -20.17 4.91
CA LEU A 248 22.35 -18.93 4.34
C LEU A 248 23.67 -18.50 4.99
N GLN A 249 24.14 -19.21 6.01
CA GLN A 249 25.39 -18.88 6.68
C GLN A 249 26.55 -18.82 5.68
N GLY A 250 27.25 -17.69 5.64
CA GLY A 250 28.37 -17.46 4.71
C GLY A 250 27.99 -17.05 3.29
N SER A 251 26.69 -16.94 2.95
CA SER A 251 26.23 -16.54 1.61
C SER A 251 26.37 -15.04 1.32
N GLY A 252 26.56 -14.20 2.34
CA GLY A 252 26.53 -12.74 2.22
C GLY A 252 25.13 -12.13 2.10
N ILE A 253 24.07 -12.94 2.21
CA ILE A 253 22.69 -12.46 2.32
C ILE A 253 22.46 -11.96 3.74
N ALA A 254 21.95 -10.73 3.88
CA ALA A 254 21.64 -10.14 5.17
C ALA A 254 20.47 -10.87 5.85
N VAL A 255 20.67 -11.30 7.10
CA VAL A 255 19.67 -12.00 7.90
C VAL A 255 19.55 -11.31 9.26
N ASP A 256 18.33 -10.90 9.60
CA ASP A 256 17.95 -10.37 10.91
C ASP A 256 16.50 -10.80 11.18
N ASN A 257 16.31 -11.80 12.04
CA ASN A 257 15.02 -12.46 12.26
C ASN A 257 14.28 -12.72 10.93
N GLY A 258 14.97 -13.27 9.93
CA GLY A 258 14.48 -13.45 8.56
C GLY A 258 15.45 -12.84 7.54
N ILE A 259 15.23 -13.12 6.25
CA ILE A 259 16.03 -12.53 5.17
C ILE A 259 15.62 -11.07 5.02
N VAL A 260 16.57 -10.15 5.22
CA VAL A 260 16.32 -8.71 5.09
C VAL A 260 16.13 -8.38 3.61
N VAL A 261 14.97 -7.85 3.27
CA VAL A 261 14.63 -7.43 1.92
C VAL A 261 14.11 -5.99 1.88
N ASP A 262 14.30 -5.35 0.74
CA ASP A 262 13.74 -4.03 0.47
C ASP A 262 12.23 -4.07 0.21
N ARG A 263 11.63 -2.92 -0.11
CA ARG A 263 10.20 -2.82 -0.45
C ARG A 263 9.80 -3.60 -1.70
N PHE A 264 10.76 -4.01 -2.53
CA PHE A 264 10.54 -4.83 -3.72
C PHE A 264 10.81 -6.32 -3.45
N LEU A 265 11.00 -6.70 -2.18
CA LEU A 265 11.31 -8.04 -1.73
C LEU A 265 12.67 -8.58 -2.23
N GLN A 266 13.56 -7.69 -2.65
CA GLN A 266 14.92 -8.02 -3.05
C GLN A 266 15.86 -7.98 -1.84
N SER A 267 16.72 -8.99 -1.70
CA SER A 267 17.70 -9.09 -0.62
C SER A 267 18.91 -8.17 -0.84
N SER A 268 19.88 -8.22 0.07
CA SER A 268 21.18 -7.54 -0.10
C SER A 268 22.00 -8.04 -1.30
N GLN A 269 21.60 -9.14 -1.94
CA GLN A 269 22.27 -9.72 -3.10
C GLN A 269 21.42 -9.51 -4.37
N PRO A 270 22.00 -8.94 -5.44
CA PRO A 270 21.29 -8.76 -6.72
C PRO A 270 20.72 -10.07 -7.27
N GLY A 271 19.47 -10.03 -7.73
CA GLY A 271 18.79 -11.21 -8.31
C GLY A 271 18.37 -12.27 -7.28
N VAL A 272 18.47 -11.99 -5.97
CA VAL A 272 17.99 -12.86 -4.90
C VAL A 272 16.87 -12.16 -4.12
N PHE A 273 15.69 -12.77 -4.10
CA PHE A 273 14.47 -12.30 -3.47
C PHE A 273 14.05 -13.20 -2.32
N ALA A 274 13.21 -12.70 -1.41
CA ALA A 274 12.58 -13.52 -0.37
C ALA A 274 11.09 -13.22 -0.19
N ALA A 275 10.28 -14.24 0.10
CA ALA A 275 8.84 -14.09 0.31
C ALA A 275 8.26 -15.07 1.34
N GLY A 276 7.16 -14.68 1.99
CA GLY A 276 6.47 -15.46 3.03
C GLY A 276 7.15 -15.34 4.39
N ASP A 277 6.93 -16.34 5.26
CA ASP A 277 7.34 -16.27 6.68
C ASP A 277 8.86 -16.08 6.90
N VAL A 278 9.69 -16.29 5.88
CA VAL A 278 11.16 -16.11 5.93
C VAL A 278 11.58 -14.65 5.70
N ALA A 279 10.76 -13.85 5.03
CA ALA A 279 11.12 -12.49 4.61
C ALA A 279 10.93 -11.48 5.76
N ASN A 280 12.01 -10.80 6.13
CA ASN A 280 11.98 -9.57 6.92
C ASN A 280 12.02 -8.40 5.92
N PHE A 281 10.83 -7.88 5.59
CA PHE A 281 10.65 -6.91 4.52
C PHE A 281 10.50 -5.49 5.06
N PHE A 282 10.98 -4.51 4.30
CA PHE A 282 10.69 -3.12 4.59
C PHE A 282 9.21 -2.84 4.30
N ASP A 283 8.42 -2.61 5.34
CA ASP A 283 7.00 -2.29 5.24
C ASP A 283 6.81 -0.78 5.06
N PRO A 284 6.40 -0.30 3.88
CA PRO A 284 6.23 1.12 3.61
C PRO A 284 5.05 1.72 4.37
N ILE A 285 4.07 0.95 4.86
CA ILE A 285 2.95 1.47 5.67
C ILE A 285 3.41 1.79 7.10
N PHE A 286 4.41 1.07 7.59
CA PHE A 286 4.95 1.24 8.95
C PHE A 286 6.35 1.86 8.99
N SER A 287 6.96 2.12 7.83
CA SER A 287 8.30 2.70 7.68
C SER A 287 9.39 1.95 8.46
N ARG A 288 9.32 0.61 8.50
CA ARG A 288 10.28 -0.22 9.24
C ARG A 288 10.35 -1.64 8.71
N GLN A 289 11.41 -2.35 9.07
CA GLN A 289 11.56 -3.78 8.81
C GLN A 289 10.56 -4.60 9.62
N ARG A 290 9.89 -5.56 8.98
CA ARG A 290 8.88 -6.43 9.58
C ARG A 290 8.94 -7.84 9.00
N ARG A 291 8.64 -8.82 9.85
CA ARG A 291 8.35 -10.19 9.43
C ARG A 291 6.94 -10.57 9.83
N VAL A 292 6.21 -11.21 8.91
CA VAL A 292 4.80 -11.56 9.08
C VAL A 292 4.61 -13.03 8.71
N GLU A 293 4.02 -13.79 9.64
CA GLU A 293 3.86 -15.25 9.56
C GLU A 293 2.40 -15.60 9.20
N HIS A 294 1.97 -15.24 7.99
CA HIS A 294 0.57 -15.40 7.60
C HIS A 294 0.35 -15.84 6.15
N TRP A 295 -0.76 -16.55 5.97
CA TRP A 295 -1.22 -17.13 4.72
C TRP A 295 -1.39 -16.07 3.60
N ASP A 296 -2.10 -14.98 3.88
CA ASP A 296 -2.36 -13.92 2.89
C ASP A 296 -1.06 -13.19 2.51
N ASN A 297 -0.26 -12.84 3.53
CA ASN A 297 1.08 -12.26 3.33
C ASN A 297 1.97 -13.11 2.42
N ALA A 298 1.99 -14.44 2.63
CA ALA A 298 2.78 -15.35 1.79
C ALA A 298 2.34 -15.33 0.31
N ILE A 299 1.04 -15.31 0.03
CA ILE A 299 0.50 -15.24 -1.33
C ILE A 299 0.87 -13.90 -1.97
N ARG A 300 0.60 -12.78 -1.28
CA ARG A 300 0.85 -11.45 -1.83
C ARG A 300 2.34 -11.18 -2.05
N GLN A 301 3.20 -11.59 -1.12
CA GLN A 301 4.65 -11.50 -1.31
C GLN A 301 5.14 -12.43 -2.43
N GLY A 302 4.63 -13.66 -2.53
CA GLY A 302 4.98 -14.57 -3.63
C GLY A 302 4.68 -13.95 -5.00
N ARG A 303 3.50 -13.34 -5.15
CA ARG A 303 3.12 -12.61 -6.37
C ARG A 303 4.01 -11.39 -6.64
N THR A 304 4.26 -10.58 -5.61
CA THR A 304 5.07 -9.36 -5.73
C THR A 304 6.51 -9.67 -6.08
N ALA A 305 7.11 -10.67 -5.42
CA ALA A 305 8.47 -11.11 -5.69
C ALA A 305 8.60 -11.65 -7.12
N ALA A 306 7.65 -12.45 -7.61
CA ALA A 306 7.64 -12.91 -9.00
C ALA A 306 7.64 -11.76 -10.02
N ARG A 307 6.81 -10.73 -9.81
CA ARG A 307 6.80 -9.52 -10.66
C ARG A 307 8.14 -8.78 -10.62
N ASN A 308 8.78 -8.72 -9.47
CA ASN A 308 10.06 -8.02 -9.31
C ASN A 308 11.25 -8.82 -9.84
N MET A 309 11.18 -10.16 -9.83
CA MET A 309 12.12 -11.02 -10.56
C MET A 309 12.06 -10.77 -12.08
N LEU A 310 10.94 -10.26 -12.59
CA LEU A 310 10.76 -9.83 -13.99
C LEU A 310 11.08 -8.33 -14.21
N GLY A 311 11.58 -7.63 -13.19
CA GLY A 311 11.98 -6.23 -13.30
C GLY A 311 10.84 -5.20 -13.20
N GLN A 312 9.62 -5.60 -12.82
CA GLN A 312 8.46 -4.69 -12.78
C GLN A 312 8.51 -3.64 -11.65
N ARG A 313 9.38 -3.81 -10.64
CA ARG A 313 9.58 -2.87 -9.51
C ARG A 313 8.28 -2.44 -8.80
N VAL A 314 7.44 -3.42 -8.46
CA VAL A 314 6.20 -3.24 -7.69
C VAL A 314 6.51 -3.31 -6.18
N PRO A 315 6.25 -2.25 -5.39
CA PRO A 315 6.47 -2.28 -3.95
C PRO A 315 5.44 -3.18 -3.26
N TYR A 316 5.84 -3.83 -2.16
CA TYR A 316 4.95 -4.55 -1.27
C TYR A 316 4.36 -3.59 -0.22
N ASP A 317 3.16 -3.07 -0.49
CA ASP A 317 2.49 -2.04 0.32
C ASP A 317 1.14 -2.51 0.90
N GLU A 318 1.08 -3.78 1.29
CA GLU A 318 -0.16 -4.42 1.72
C GLU A 318 -0.33 -4.39 3.24
N VAL A 319 -1.55 -4.10 3.68
CA VAL A 319 -1.89 -4.18 5.10
C VAL A 319 -1.96 -5.65 5.48
N THR A 320 -1.20 -6.04 6.51
CA THR A 320 -1.27 -7.40 7.03
C THR A 320 -2.68 -7.71 7.47
N TYR A 321 -3.28 -8.76 6.91
CA TYR A 321 -4.57 -9.29 7.33
C TYR A 321 -4.41 -10.71 7.83
N PHE A 322 -5.07 -11.03 8.94
CA PHE A 322 -5.25 -12.41 9.35
C PHE A 322 -6.62 -12.65 9.95
N TYR A 323 -7.04 -13.92 9.89
CA TYR A 323 -8.22 -14.42 10.57
C TYR A 323 -7.89 -15.72 11.30
N SER A 324 -8.65 -16.05 12.32
CA SER A 324 -8.58 -17.33 13.02
C SER A 324 -9.96 -17.71 13.54
N GLU A 325 -10.22 -19.01 13.59
CA GLU A 325 -11.50 -19.60 13.96
C GLU A 325 -11.28 -20.63 15.06
N MET A 326 -12.02 -20.50 16.15
CA MET A 326 -11.95 -21.38 17.32
C MET A 326 -13.38 -21.55 17.86
N PHE A 327 -13.88 -22.79 17.86
CA PHE A 327 -15.27 -23.10 18.19
C PHE A 327 -16.26 -22.26 17.36
N ASP A 328 -17.08 -21.44 18.01
CA ASP A 328 -18.09 -20.55 17.43
C ASP A 328 -17.58 -19.11 17.23
N LEU A 329 -16.29 -18.84 17.45
CA LEU A 329 -15.68 -17.51 17.35
C LEU A 329 -14.75 -17.41 16.14
N SER A 330 -14.94 -16.34 15.35
CA SER A 330 -14.06 -15.98 14.23
C SER A 330 -13.58 -14.55 14.43
N PHE A 331 -12.26 -14.37 14.43
CA PHE A 331 -11.60 -13.09 14.65
C PHE A 331 -10.87 -12.64 13.40
N ASN A 332 -10.78 -11.33 13.23
CA ASN A 332 -9.99 -10.65 12.22
C ASN A 332 -8.94 -9.77 12.90
N MET A 333 -7.79 -9.63 12.25
CA MET A 333 -6.79 -8.63 12.58
C MET A 333 -6.28 -7.96 11.33
N LEU A 334 -6.09 -6.65 11.42
CA LEU A 334 -5.40 -5.85 10.44
C LEU A 334 -4.19 -5.14 11.05
N GLY A 335 -3.17 -4.94 10.22
CA GLY A 335 -2.04 -4.05 10.53
C GLY A 335 -1.07 -4.60 11.57
N HIS A 336 -0.57 -3.72 12.42
CA HIS A 336 0.39 -4.06 13.48
C HIS A 336 0.09 -3.28 14.75
N ILE A 337 0.13 -4.00 15.87
CA ILE A 337 -0.11 -3.46 17.21
C ILE A 337 1.23 -3.15 17.87
N ASP A 338 1.39 -1.91 18.33
CA ASP A 338 2.41 -1.53 19.30
C ASP A 338 1.78 -1.41 20.71
N ALA A 339 2.55 -1.72 21.76
CA ALA A 339 2.05 -1.63 23.14
C ALA A 339 1.68 -0.18 23.53
N SER A 340 2.32 0.80 22.88
CA SER A 340 2.09 2.24 23.08
C SER A 340 0.87 2.80 22.33
N ASP A 341 0.23 2.00 21.48
CA ASP A 341 -0.94 2.46 20.72
C ASP A 341 -2.13 2.75 21.65
N GLU A 342 -2.85 3.83 21.35
CA GLU A 342 -4.14 4.14 21.93
C GLU A 342 -5.17 3.13 21.45
N ARG A 343 -5.98 2.59 22.36
CA ARG A 343 -7.01 1.61 22.07
C ARG A 343 -8.39 2.25 22.16
N ILE A 344 -9.18 2.12 21.09
CA ILE A 344 -10.57 2.56 21.06
C ILE A 344 -11.45 1.33 20.80
N GLU A 345 -12.23 0.96 21.81
CA GLU A 345 -13.15 -0.17 21.73
C GLU A 345 -14.48 0.23 21.08
N ARG A 346 -15.07 -0.70 20.33
CA ARG A 346 -16.34 -0.52 19.61
C ARG A 346 -17.18 -1.80 19.76
N GLY A 347 -18.40 -1.65 20.25
CA GLY A 347 -19.29 -2.80 20.51
C GLY A 347 -19.06 -3.46 21.87
N SER A 348 -19.34 -4.76 22.00
CA SER A 348 -19.33 -5.48 23.28
C SER A 348 -18.89 -6.94 23.14
N LEU A 349 -18.04 -7.39 24.06
CA LEU A 349 -17.63 -8.80 24.18
C LEU A 349 -18.84 -9.69 24.52
N GLN A 350 -19.78 -9.20 25.34
CA GLN A 350 -20.95 -9.97 25.78
C GLN A 350 -21.91 -10.29 24.63
N SER A 351 -22.13 -9.34 23.72
CA SER A 351 -22.96 -9.55 22.52
C SER A 351 -22.24 -10.25 21.38
N LYS A 352 -20.96 -10.62 21.58
CA LYS A 352 -20.06 -11.18 20.55
C LYS A 352 -19.93 -10.32 19.29
N SER A 353 -20.08 -9.00 19.40
CA SER A 353 -19.88 -8.04 18.32
C SER A 353 -18.96 -6.93 18.81
N PHE A 354 -17.66 -7.08 18.55
CA PHE A 354 -16.63 -6.26 19.18
C PHE A 354 -15.46 -5.95 18.25
N ALA A 355 -14.91 -4.75 18.37
CA ALA A 355 -13.69 -4.33 17.71
C ALA A 355 -12.83 -3.45 18.62
N THR A 356 -11.53 -3.41 18.34
CA THR A 356 -10.58 -2.46 18.92
C THR A 356 -9.70 -1.88 17.83
N PHE A 357 -9.74 -0.56 17.70
CA PHE A 357 -8.81 0.20 16.88
C PHE A 357 -7.58 0.53 17.69
N TYR A 358 -6.41 0.38 17.08
CA TYR A 358 -5.12 0.78 17.64
C TYR A 358 -4.63 1.99 16.87
N LEU A 359 -4.42 3.11 17.56
CA LEU A 359 -4.01 4.38 16.96
C LEU A 359 -2.67 4.82 17.52
N GLN A 360 -1.80 5.30 16.63
CA GLN A 360 -0.63 6.08 16.99
C GLN A 360 -0.95 7.55 16.76
N GLY A 361 -1.21 8.28 17.85
CA GLY A 361 -1.79 9.63 17.77
C GLY A 361 -3.20 9.59 17.19
N ASP A 362 -3.37 10.15 15.99
CA ASP A 362 -4.66 10.16 15.26
C ASP A 362 -4.67 9.21 14.06
N VAL A 363 -3.63 8.38 13.86
CA VAL A 363 -3.49 7.49 12.69
C VAL A 363 -3.74 6.04 13.11
N PRO A 364 -4.65 5.30 12.44
CA PRO A 364 -4.93 3.90 12.74
C PRO A 364 -3.76 3.01 12.27
N ARG A 365 -3.38 2.07 13.11
CA ARG A 365 -2.24 1.14 12.91
C ARG A 365 -2.66 -0.31 12.90
N ALA A 366 -3.72 -0.66 13.63
CA ALA A 366 -4.31 -2.00 13.61
C ALA A 366 -5.80 -2.00 13.95
N LEU A 367 -6.44 -3.12 13.65
CA LEU A 367 -7.81 -3.45 14.05
C LEU A 367 -7.85 -4.90 14.51
N PHE A 368 -8.33 -5.16 15.72
CA PHE A 368 -8.83 -6.48 16.11
C PHE A 368 -10.36 -6.47 16.07
N SER A 369 -11.01 -7.48 15.49
CA SER A 369 -12.48 -7.54 15.49
C SER A 369 -13.04 -8.96 15.44
N PHE A 370 -14.24 -9.14 15.96
CA PHE A 370 -15.06 -10.34 15.75
C PHE A 370 -16.55 -9.99 15.81
N GLY A 371 -17.36 -10.69 15.02
CA GLY A 371 -18.80 -10.43 14.91
C GLY A 371 -19.16 -8.99 14.47
N ARG A 372 -18.22 -8.28 13.83
CA ARG A 372 -18.45 -6.97 13.20
C ARG A 372 -18.72 -7.12 11.70
N PRO A 373 -19.41 -6.17 11.05
CA PRO A 373 -19.60 -6.17 9.60
C PRO A 373 -18.26 -6.22 8.85
N THR A 374 -18.21 -7.00 7.76
CA THR A 374 -17.00 -7.13 6.93
C THR A 374 -16.59 -5.81 6.28
N GLU A 375 -17.55 -4.92 6.00
CA GLU A 375 -17.31 -3.57 5.49
C GLU A 375 -16.40 -2.77 6.44
N GLU A 376 -16.60 -2.86 7.77
CA GLU A 376 -15.75 -2.15 8.74
C GLU A 376 -14.29 -2.60 8.65
N THR A 377 -14.06 -3.90 8.44
CA THR A 377 -12.71 -4.44 8.27
C THR A 377 -12.07 -3.88 6.99
N LYS A 378 -12.78 -3.92 5.86
CA LYS A 378 -12.27 -3.40 4.58
C LYS A 378 -12.01 -1.89 4.61
N VAL A 379 -12.91 -1.10 5.20
CA VAL A 379 -12.70 0.34 5.36
C VAL A 379 -11.46 0.58 6.21
N THR A 380 -11.34 -0.11 7.35
CA THR A 380 -10.20 0.09 8.26
C THR A 380 -8.88 -0.34 7.63
N GLU A 381 -8.86 -1.38 6.79
CA GLU A 381 -7.69 -1.75 5.99
C GLU A 381 -7.21 -0.56 5.14
N LEU A 382 -8.11 0.12 4.43
CA LEU A 382 -7.78 1.31 3.64
C LEU A 382 -7.33 2.49 4.52
N LEU A 383 -7.98 2.68 5.68
CA LEU A 383 -7.58 3.73 6.62
C LEU A 383 -6.15 3.50 7.14
N ILE A 384 -5.77 2.25 7.43
CA ILE A 384 -4.41 1.87 7.84
C ILE A 384 -3.43 2.03 6.67
N LYS A 385 -3.77 1.49 5.48
CA LYS A 385 -2.93 1.54 4.28
C LYS A 385 -2.53 2.98 3.94
N HIS A 386 -3.50 3.88 4.00
CA HIS A 386 -3.32 5.28 3.66
C HIS A 386 -2.97 6.18 4.86
N ARG A 387 -2.79 5.61 6.06
CA ARG A 387 -2.42 6.33 7.28
C ARG A 387 -3.35 7.52 7.58
N VAL A 388 -4.64 7.31 7.39
CA VAL A 388 -5.65 8.37 7.44
C VAL A 388 -5.67 9.03 8.80
N ASN A 389 -5.60 10.35 8.83
CA ASN A 389 -5.76 11.10 10.07
C ASN A 389 -7.23 11.09 10.52
N LEU A 390 -7.50 10.42 11.64
CA LEU A 390 -8.83 10.24 12.19
C LEU A 390 -9.22 11.31 13.21
N LYS A 391 -8.43 12.37 13.42
CA LYS A 391 -8.67 13.38 14.47
C LYS A 391 -10.11 13.90 14.52
N SER A 392 -10.73 14.18 13.36
CA SER A 392 -12.12 14.67 13.28
C SER A 392 -13.18 13.61 13.53
N SER A 393 -12.83 12.32 13.41
CA SER A 393 -13.76 11.19 13.54
C SER A 393 -13.47 10.29 14.73
N LYS A 394 -12.36 10.52 15.45
CA LYS A 394 -11.84 9.69 16.52
C LYS A 394 -12.87 9.43 17.62
N ALA A 395 -13.59 10.47 18.05
CA ALA A 395 -14.64 10.36 19.07
C ALA A 395 -15.84 9.48 18.64
N ARG A 396 -16.03 9.27 17.33
CA ARG A 396 -17.12 8.45 16.78
C ARG A 396 -16.68 7.00 16.53
N LEU A 397 -15.39 6.67 16.64
CA LEU A 397 -14.91 5.30 16.39
C LEU A 397 -15.50 4.29 17.37
N SER A 398 -15.74 4.69 18.62
CA SER A 398 -16.35 3.85 19.65
C SER A 398 -17.86 3.64 19.49
N ASP A 399 -18.54 4.50 18.73
CA ASP A 399 -19.99 4.45 18.53
C ASP A 399 -20.35 3.36 17.49
N PRO A 400 -20.90 2.20 17.90
CA PRO A 400 -21.14 1.06 17.00
C PRO A 400 -22.11 1.34 15.85
N ASP A 401 -22.88 2.43 15.92
CA ASP A 401 -23.86 2.84 14.90
C ASP A 401 -23.28 3.82 13.86
N TYR A 402 -22.09 4.38 14.12
CA TYR A 402 -21.42 5.26 13.17
C TYR A 402 -20.85 4.47 11.98
N THR A 403 -21.30 4.78 10.76
CA THR A 403 -20.81 4.14 9.53
C THR A 403 -19.39 4.61 9.18
N LEU A 404 -18.41 3.71 9.26
CA LEU A 404 -17.00 4.03 9.00
C LEU A 404 -16.72 4.41 7.54
N SER A 405 -17.51 3.94 6.56
CA SER A 405 -17.34 4.30 5.15
C SER A 405 -17.63 5.78 4.85
N HIS A 406 -18.19 6.53 5.80
CA HIS A 406 -18.27 8.00 5.74
C HIS A 406 -16.91 8.69 5.97
N ILE A 407 -15.90 7.98 6.48
CA ILE A 407 -14.54 8.51 6.62
C ILE A 407 -13.86 8.36 5.26
N PRO A 408 -13.44 9.47 4.60
CA PRO A 408 -12.68 9.36 3.37
C PRO A 408 -11.35 8.70 3.66
N ASN A 409 -10.99 7.69 2.87
CA ASN A 409 -9.74 6.97 3.03
C ASN A 409 -8.53 7.72 2.46
N GLN A 410 -8.75 8.73 1.61
CA GLN A 410 -7.75 9.71 1.20
C GLN A 410 -8.43 11.03 0.83
N THR A 411 -7.80 12.14 1.19
CA THR A 411 -8.09 13.48 0.71
C THR A 411 -7.09 13.84 -0.39
N ILE A 412 -7.58 14.32 -1.52
CA ILE A 412 -6.78 14.50 -2.72
C ILE A 412 -6.94 15.92 -3.21
N TYR A 413 -5.83 16.62 -3.43
CA TYR A 413 -5.83 17.90 -4.13
C TYR A 413 -5.39 17.70 -5.58
N ILE A 414 -6.16 18.26 -6.48
CA ILE A 414 -5.86 18.31 -7.91
C ILE A 414 -5.59 19.75 -8.27
N LEU A 415 -4.35 20.00 -8.67
CA LEU A 415 -3.79 21.30 -9.01
C LEU A 415 -3.49 21.34 -10.50
N GLN A 416 -3.99 22.38 -11.17
CA GLN A 416 -3.89 22.51 -12.62
C GLN A 416 -2.70 23.39 -13.01
N GLY A 417 -2.25 23.23 -14.25
CA GLY A 417 -1.41 24.20 -14.92
C GLY A 417 -2.19 25.47 -15.25
N GLY A 418 -1.54 26.63 -15.21
CA GLY A 418 -2.17 27.92 -15.53
C GLY A 418 -1.30 29.13 -15.22
N GLY A 419 0.04 28.97 -15.19
CA GLY A 419 0.99 30.05 -14.90
C GLY A 419 0.68 30.79 -13.59
N ALA A 420 0.52 32.11 -13.65
CA ALA A 420 0.22 32.97 -12.50
C ALA A 420 -1.06 32.57 -11.74
N PHE A 421 -2.00 31.85 -12.36
CA PHE A 421 -3.18 31.33 -11.70
C PHE A 421 -2.89 30.35 -10.56
N GLY A 422 -1.68 29.82 -10.45
CA GLY A 422 -1.26 29.08 -9.26
C GLY A 422 -1.37 29.90 -7.95
N GLY A 423 -1.43 31.24 -8.01
CA GLY A 423 -1.77 32.08 -6.86
C GLY A 423 -3.19 31.81 -6.32
N PHE A 424 -4.14 31.45 -7.18
CA PHE A 424 -5.49 31.04 -6.77
C PHE A 424 -5.45 29.73 -5.97
N GLU A 425 -4.63 28.79 -6.40
CA GLU A 425 -4.41 27.53 -5.67
C GLU A 425 -3.80 27.79 -4.28
N CYS A 426 -2.86 28.74 -4.16
CA CYS A 426 -2.31 29.16 -2.87
C CYS A 426 -3.40 29.63 -1.90
N GLY A 427 -4.31 30.49 -2.36
CA GLY A 427 -5.47 30.94 -1.60
C GLY A 427 -6.42 29.81 -1.20
N ALA A 428 -6.68 28.90 -2.12
CA ALA A 428 -7.54 27.75 -1.89
C ALA A 428 -6.96 26.78 -0.85
N VAL A 429 -5.66 26.48 -0.94
CA VAL A 429 -4.95 25.65 0.04
C VAL A 429 -4.96 26.30 1.42
N ARG A 430 -4.79 27.63 1.52
CA ARG A 430 -4.94 28.36 2.79
C ARG A 430 -6.30 28.10 3.44
N ALA A 431 -7.39 28.28 2.68
CA ALA A 431 -8.74 28.05 3.19
C ALA A 431 -9.00 26.58 3.58
N LEU A 432 -8.49 25.61 2.79
CA LEU A 432 -8.61 24.18 3.12
C LEU A 432 -7.87 23.84 4.42
N GLN A 433 -6.62 24.32 4.58
CA GLN A 433 -5.80 24.08 5.76
C GLN A 433 -6.44 24.66 7.03
N GLU A 434 -6.96 25.89 6.98
CA GLU A 434 -7.67 26.54 8.08
C GLU A 434 -8.97 25.81 8.47
N SER A 435 -9.62 25.16 7.50
CA SER A 435 -10.79 24.31 7.73
C SER A 435 -10.44 22.89 8.17
N GLY A 436 -9.16 22.61 8.47
CA GLY A 436 -8.70 21.29 8.93
C GLY A 436 -8.70 20.22 7.83
N VAL A 437 -8.88 20.60 6.57
CA VAL A 437 -8.74 19.70 5.43
C VAL A 437 -7.27 19.67 5.04
N ARG A 438 -6.64 18.50 5.11
CA ARG A 438 -5.26 18.28 4.66
C ARG A 438 -5.24 17.21 3.57
N PRO A 439 -4.40 17.34 2.54
CA PRO A 439 -4.29 16.31 1.51
C PRO A 439 -3.47 15.13 2.02
N ASP A 440 -3.85 13.92 1.64
CA ASP A 440 -2.99 12.72 1.67
C ASP A 440 -2.25 12.56 0.34
N VAL A 441 -2.83 13.09 -0.76
CA VAL A 441 -2.25 13.11 -2.10
C VAL A 441 -2.41 14.49 -2.71
N VAL A 442 -1.36 14.98 -3.36
CA VAL A 442 -1.43 16.13 -4.24
C VAL A 442 -0.97 15.72 -5.63
N ALA A 443 -1.84 15.92 -6.61
CA ALA A 443 -1.52 15.71 -8.01
C ALA A 443 -1.49 17.06 -8.73
N GLY A 444 -0.34 17.38 -9.31
CA GLY A 444 -0.09 18.67 -9.94
C GLY A 444 0.41 18.53 -11.37
N VAL A 445 0.02 19.48 -12.20
CA VAL A 445 0.51 19.64 -13.58
C VAL A 445 1.02 21.06 -13.75
N SER A 446 2.15 21.24 -14.43
CA SER A 446 2.74 22.57 -14.68
C SER A 446 2.91 23.37 -13.38
N ILE A 447 2.40 24.61 -13.27
CA ILE A 447 2.47 25.37 -12.02
C ILE A 447 1.83 24.64 -10.82
N GLY A 448 0.79 23.84 -11.04
CA GLY A 448 0.21 22.98 -10.03
C GLY A 448 1.19 21.92 -9.51
N ALA A 449 2.17 21.49 -10.32
CA ALA A 449 3.26 20.61 -9.87
C ALA A 449 4.23 21.34 -8.93
N PHE A 450 4.51 22.63 -9.16
CA PHE A 450 5.31 23.45 -8.25
C PHE A 450 4.61 23.63 -6.90
N ASN A 451 3.35 24.07 -6.94
CA ASN A 451 2.53 24.20 -5.75
C ASN A 451 2.40 22.85 -5.02
N GLY A 452 2.18 21.76 -5.76
CA GLY A 452 2.11 20.41 -5.24
C GLY A 452 3.40 19.97 -4.52
N ALA A 453 4.56 20.24 -5.12
CA ALA A 453 5.85 19.93 -4.50
C ALA A 453 6.07 20.71 -3.20
N ILE A 454 5.65 21.98 -3.15
CA ILE A 454 5.73 22.81 -1.95
C ILE A 454 4.80 22.30 -0.85
N ILE A 455 3.57 21.91 -1.20
CA ILE A 455 2.61 21.31 -0.25
C ILE A 455 3.17 20.01 0.30
N ALA A 456 3.65 19.12 -0.57
CA ALA A 456 4.21 17.83 -0.17
C ALA A 456 5.51 17.98 0.64
N GLY A 457 6.32 18.99 0.35
CA GLY A 457 7.53 19.31 1.13
C GLY A 457 7.25 19.99 2.47
N ASN A 458 6.07 20.60 2.64
CA ASN A 458 5.70 21.39 3.82
C ASN A 458 4.29 21.04 4.34
N PRO A 459 4.00 19.78 4.68
CA PRO A 459 2.64 19.29 4.94
C PRO A 459 1.91 19.99 6.09
N ASP A 460 2.64 20.52 7.09
CA ASP A 460 2.06 21.20 8.25
C ASP A 460 1.89 22.71 8.07
N ARG A 461 2.58 23.31 7.08
CA ARG A 461 2.65 24.76 6.86
C ARG A 461 2.55 25.12 5.37
N ALA A 462 1.83 24.32 4.60
CA ALA A 462 1.75 24.43 3.15
C ALA A 462 1.31 25.83 2.71
N ALA A 463 0.30 26.40 3.36
CA ALA A 463 -0.20 27.74 3.05
C ALA A 463 0.86 28.85 3.24
N GLU A 464 1.67 28.77 4.30
CA GLU A 464 2.75 29.73 4.57
C GLU A 464 3.86 29.61 3.51
N ALA A 465 4.30 28.38 3.22
CA ALA A 465 5.34 28.11 2.23
C ALA A 465 4.91 28.54 0.82
N LEU A 466 3.67 28.26 0.42
CA LEU A 466 3.11 28.73 -0.85
C LEU A 466 3.05 30.26 -0.91
N THR A 467 2.57 30.91 0.14
CA THR A 467 2.50 32.38 0.18
C THR A 467 3.88 33.00 0.02
N ALA A 468 4.89 32.46 0.69
CA ALA A 468 6.28 32.91 0.56
C ALA A 468 6.83 32.68 -0.86
N PHE A 469 6.56 31.52 -1.47
CA PHE A 469 6.95 31.22 -2.84
C PHE A 469 6.34 32.21 -3.85
N TRP A 470 5.03 32.46 -3.74
CA TRP A 470 4.33 33.40 -4.62
C TRP A 470 4.76 34.86 -4.39
N ASN A 471 5.16 35.23 -3.17
CA ASN A 471 5.75 36.54 -2.88
C ASN A 471 7.10 36.73 -3.57
N ASP A 472 7.97 35.72 -3.57
CA ASP A 472 9.27 35.75 -4.24
C ASP A 472 9.14 35.78 -5.78
N LEU A 473 8.06 35.16 -6.30
CA LEU A 473 7.76 35.11 -7.72
C LEU A 473 7.16 36.42 -8.27
N ALA A 474 6.54 37.22 -7.39
CA ALA A 474 5.82 38.42 -7.76
C ALA A 474 6.74 39.52 -8.30
N ILE A 475 6.28 40.19 -9.36
CA ILE A 475 6.98 41.31 -9.99
C ILE A 475 6.31 42.63 -9.62
N ALA A 476 7.13 43.62 -9.29
CA ALA A 476 6.66 44.99 -9.11
C ALA A 476 6.33 45.62 -10.47
N THR A 477 5.10 46.09 -10.65
CA THR A 477 4.66 46.85 -11.81
C THR A 477 4.31 48.28 -11.39
N PRO A 478 4.49 49.30 -12.25
CA PRO A 478 4.05 50.66 -11.97
C PRO A 478 2.55 50.71 -11.65
N PHE A 479 2.14 51.65 -10.79
CA PHE A 479 0.72 51.90 -10.51
C PHE A 479 0.04 52.50 -11.74
N ILE A 480 -1.00 51.83 -12.23
CA ILE A 480 -1.83 52.27 -13.35
C ILE A 480 -3.29 52.10 -12.91
N ALA A 481 -4.10 53.15 -13.06
CA ALA A 481 -5.48 53.18 -12.58
C ALA A 481 -6.42 52.28 -13.40
N ASP A 482 -6.15 52.12 -14.71
CA ASP A 482 -6.87 51.19 -15.58
C ASP A 482 -6.27 49.78 -15.43
N GLU A 483 -7.07 48.86 -14.90
CA GLU A 483 -6.63 47.51 -14.57
C GLU A 483 -6.35 46.66 -15.81
N ASN A 484 -7.04 46.89 -16.93
CA ASN A 484 -6.80 46.13 -18.16
C ASN A 484 -5.49 46.59 -18.81
N LEU A 485 -5.28 47.90 -18.91
CA LEU A 485 -4.03 48.46 -19.40
C LEU A 485 -2.84 48.06 -18.53
N ARG A 486 -3.00 48.03 -17.21
CA ARG A 486 -1.98 47.56 -16.28
C ARG A 486 -1.58 46.11 -16.55
N ARG A 487 -2.57 45.23 -16.74
CA ARG A 487 -2.35 43.81 -17.03
C ARG A 487 -1.65 43.61 -18.36
N ASP A 488 -2.09 44.30 -19.41
CA ASP A 488 -1.46 44.20 -20.73
C ASP A 488 0.00 44.63 -20.70
N LEU A 489 0.32 45.72 -19.99
CA LEU A 489 1.69 46.18 -19.80
C LEU A 489 2.51 45.21 -18.95
N ALA A 490 1.94 44.64 -17.89
CA ALA A 490 2.59 43.63 -17.07
C ALA A 490 2.92 42.37 -17.89
N CYS A 491 1.96 41.84 -18.64
CA CYS A 491 2.15 40.70 -19.53
C CYS A 491 3.20 41.00 -20.62
N GLY A 492 3.17 42.19 -21.22
CA GLY A 492 4.18 42.62 -22.19
C GLY A 492 5.59 42.73 -21.60
N GLN A 493 5.71 43.31 -20.40
CA GLN A 493 6.97 43.35 -19.66
C GLN A 493 7.49 41.95 -19.34
N ILE A 494 6.63 41.05 -18.87
CA ILE A 494 7.00 39.67 -18.54
C ILE A 494 7.40 38.89 -19.78
N ALA A 495 6.67 39.06 -20.89
CA ALA A 495 7.04 38.43 -22.16
C ALA A 495 8.41 38.92 -22.65
N LEU A 496 8.75 40.21 -22.48
CA LEU A 496 10.00 40.80 -22.95
C LEU A 496 11.20 40.61 -22.01
N PHE A 497 10.97 40.59 -20.71
CA PHE A 497 12.02 40.62 -19.69
C PHE A 497 12.07 39.37 -18.80
N GLY A 498 11.04 38.53 -18.88
CA GLY A 498 10.90 37.33 -18.05
C GLY A 498 10.50 37.63 -16.61
N VAL A 499 10.52 36.57 -15.81
CA VAL A 499 10.34 36.63 -14.36
C VAL A 499 11.67 36.21 -13.73
N PRO A 500 12.49 37.13 -13.18
CA PRO A 500 13.90 36.85 -12.85
C PRO A 500 14.15 35.61 -11.97
N GLN A 501 13.23 35.30 -11.05
CA GLN A 501 13.33 34.13 -10.16
C GLN A 501 12.76 32.84 -10.77
N PHE A 502 12.18 32.90 -11.97
CA PHE A 502 11.46 31.78 -12.60
C PHE A 502 11.99 31.46 -14.00
N PHE A 503 12.00 32.44 -14.90
CA PHE A 503 12.53 32.26 -16.24
C PHE A 503 13.13 33.53 -16.83
N THR A 504 14.11 33.33 -17.70
CA THR A 504 14.82 34.41 -18.42
C THR A 504 14.63 34.27 -19.93
N PRO A 505 14.46 35.38 -20.67
CA PRO A 505 14.36 35.30 -22.12
C PRO A 505 15.67 34.94 -22.81
N ARG A 506 15.60 34.10 -23.86
CA ARG A 506 16.79 33.69 -24.61
C ARG A 506 17.48 34.83 -25.35
N TRP A 507 16.77 35.89 -25.72
CA TRP A 507 17.38 37.06 -26.36
C TRP A 507 18.27 37.90 -25.43
N PHE A 508 18.34 37.58 -24.13
CA PHE A 508 19.36 38.14 -23.23
C PHE A 508 20.60 37.26 -23.08
N GLN A 509 20.57 36.03 -23.60
CA GLN A 509 21.74 35.15 -23.53
C GLN A 509 22.78 35.53 -24.60
N PRO A 510 24.07 35.57 -24.25
CA PRO A 510 25.13 35.91 -25.21
C PRO A 510 25.25 34.82 -26.28
N MET A 511 25.28 35.23 -27.56
CA MET A 511 25.40 34.34 -28.73
C MET A 511 26.85 33.88 -28.94
N LEU A 512 27.32 32.98 -28.10
CA LEU A 512 28.68 32.41 -28.08
C LEU A 512 28.84 31.13 -28.92
N GLY A 513 27.76 30.57 -29.47
CA GLY A 513 27.76 29.33 -30.27
C GLY A 513 26.55 29.18 -31.19
N PRO A 514 26.60 28.24 -32.16
CA PRO A 514 25.56 28.07 -33.19
C PRO A 514 24.18 27.68 -32.62
N GLU A 515 24.15 26.95 -31.49
CA GLU A 515 22.91 26.53 -30.81
C GLU A 515 22.09 27.71 -30.23
N GLN A 516 22.73 28.87 -30.06
CA GLN A 516 22.13 30.05 -29.42
C GLN A 516 21.50 31.02 -30.43
N TRP A 517 21.54 30.70 -31.72
CA TRP A 517 20.91 31.50 -32.76
C TRP A 517 19.38 31.30 -32.78
N PRO A 518 18.58 32.36 -33.01
CA PRO A 518 17.11 32.27 -32.94
C PRO A 518 16.48 31.17 -33.78
N HIS A 519 17.03 30.86 -34.96
CA HIS A 519 16.51 29.81 -35.85
C HIS A 519 16.75 28.38 -35.32
N ARG A 520 17.54 28.20 -34.26
CA ARG A 520 17.79 26.91 -33.58
C ARG A 520 17.13 26.82 -32.21
N TRP A 521 16.42 27.85 -31.77
CA TRP A 521 15.79 27.83 -30.46
C TRP A 521 14.67 26.80 -30.40
N ALA A 522 14.82 25.85 -29.47
CA ALA A 522 13.75 24.91 -29.12
C ALA A 522 12.73 25.51 -28.13
N SER A 523 13.02 26.69 -27.55
CA SER A 523 12.16 27.39 -26.60
C SER A 523 12.39 28.90 -26.62
N LEU A 524 11.44 29.70 -26.16
CA LEU A 524 11.59 31.16 -26.05
C LEU A 524 12.32 31.60 -24.77
N TYR A 525 12.13 30.85 -23.68
CA TYR A 525 12.66 31.16 -22.35
C TYR A 525 13.53 30.02 -21.83
N ASP A 526 14.40 30.37 -20.88
CA ASP A 526 15.20 29.47 -20.06
C ASP A 526 14.62 29.48 -18.63
N ASN A 527 14.23 28.31 -18.13
CA ASN A 527 13.62 28.08 -16.82
C ASN A 527 14.62 27.60 -15.75
N ALA A 528 15.93 27.68 -15.99
CA ALA A 528 16.94 27.38 -14.97
C ALA A 528 16.76 28.14 -13.63
N PRO A 529 16.30 29.41 -13.59
CA PRO A 529 16.05 30.09 -12.31
C PRO A 529 15.00 29.41 -11.43
N ALA A 530 13.97 28.81 -12.05
CA ALA A 530 12.90 28.10 -11.33
C ALA A 530 13.43 26.93 -10.50
N VAL A 531 14.53 26.29 -10.90
CA VAL A 531 15.18 25.21 -10.14
C VAL A 531 15.61 25.71 -8.76
N LYS A 532 16.35 26.82 -8.72
CA LYS A 532 16.86 27.40 -7.46
C LYS A 532 15.74 27.88 -6.56
N LEU A 533 14.71 28.49 -7.16
CA LEU A 533 13.53 28.92 -6.41
C LEU A 533 12.81 27.72 -5.81
N LEU A 534 12.63 26.63 -6.56
CA LEU A 534 11.97 25.43 -6.06
C LEU A 534 12.77 24.75 -4.94
N GLU A 535 14.09 24.62 -5.10
CA GLU A 535 14.99 24.03 -4.11
C GLU A 535 15.08 24.84 -2.81
N LYS A 536 14.74 26.14 -2.84
CA LYS A 536 14.57 26.96 -1.62
C LYS A 536 13.40 26.49 -0.76
N TYR A 537 12.32 25.96 -1.36
CA TYR A 537 11.09 25.62 -0.66
C TYR A 537 10.84 24.11 -0.51
N VAL A 538 11.55 23.27 -1.27
CA VAL A 538 11.33 21.83 -1.32
C VAL A 538 12.64 21.08 -1.05
N ASP A 539 12.66 20.31 0.04
CA ASP A 539 13.68 19.30 0.31
C ASP A 539 13.28 17.98 -0.35
N PHE A 540 13.74 17.77 -1.58
CA PHE A 540 13.40 16.61 -2.40
C PHE A 540 13.75 15.27 -1.74
N GLY A 541 14.83 15.23 -0.94
CA GLY A 541 15.23 14.03 -0.20
C GLY A 541 14.21 13.58 0.86
N LYS A 542 13.34 14.49 1.30
CA LYS A 542 12.28 14.19 2.29
C LYS A 542 10.93 13.85 1.68
N LEU A 543 10.71 14.11 0.39
CA LEU A 543 9.40 13.87 -0.26
C LEU A 543 8.95 12.41 -0.14
N ARG A 544 9.89 11.47 -0.25
CA ARG A 544 9.62 10.02 -0.09
C ARG A 544 9.04 9.65 1.27
N SER A 545 9.43 10.38 2.31
CA SER A 545 8.97 10.17 3.68
C SER A 545 7.86 11.14 4.10
N SER A 546 7.47 12.06 3.21
CA SER A 546 6.41 13.02 3.50
C SER A 546 5.10 12.28 3.77
N PRO A 547 4.25 12.74 4.71
CA PRO A 547 2.89 12.22 4.85
C PRO A 547 1.98 12.57 3.66
N VAL A 548 2.41 13.46 2.76
CA VAL A 548 1.66 13.87 1.58
C VAL A 548 2.36 13.33 0.33
N ARG A 549 1.68 12.42 -0.38
CA ARG A 549 2.18 11.86 -1.63
C ARG A 549 2.04 12.87 -2.76
N LEU A 550 3.14 13.23 -3.39
CA LEU A 550 3.18 14.03 -4.60
C LEU A 550 3.12 13.14 -5.86
N MET A 551 2.26 13.53 -6.79
CA MET A 551 2.18 12.97 -8.13
C MET A 551 2.31 14.10 -9.15
N VAL A 552 3.21 13.95 -10.12
CA VAL A 552 3.42 14.93 -11.19
C VAL A 552 3.47 14.22 -12.52
N SER A 553 2.94 14.86 -13.57
CA SER A 553 2.94 14.29 -14.92
C SER A 553 3.77 15.10 -15.90
N ALA A 554 4.39 14.39 -16.83
CA ALA A 554 5.13 14.94 -17.96
C ALA A 554 4.96 14.04 -19.18
N VAL A 555 5.13 14.58 -20.38
CA VAL A 555 5.02 13.84 -21.64
C VAL A 555 6.42 13.51 -22.15
N ASP A 556 6.69 12.24 -22.40
CA ASP A 556 7.92 11.82 -23.07
C ASP A 556 7.91 12.34 -24.52
N VAL A 557 8.91 13.15 -24.86
CA VAL A 557 8.97 13.85 -26.15
C VAL A 557 9.08 12.87 -27.33
N GLN A 558 9.71 11.71 -27.12
CA GLN A 558 9.96 10.75 -28.19
C GLN A 558 8.80 9.78 -28.37
N THR A 559 8.21 9.30 -27.27
CA THR A 559 7.12 8.30 -27.33
C THR A 559 5.73 8.93 -27.35
N SER A 560 5.61 10.21 -27.02
CA SER A 560 4.33 10.91 -26.80
C SER A 560 3.50 10.34 -25.65
N GLU A 561 4.09 9.51 -24.79
CA GLU A 561 3.41 8.90 -23.65
C GLU A 561 3.38 9.86 -22.46
N LEU A 562 2.22 9.94 -21.80
CA LEU A 562 2.08 10.64 -20.53
C LEU A 562 2.65 9.78 -19.40
N VAL A 563 3.75 10.24 -18.82
CA VAL A 563 4.45 9.60 -17.70
C VAL A 563 4.04 10.29 -16.39
N VAL A 564 3.86 9.50 -15.34
CA VAL A 564 3.57 9.98 -14.00
C VAL A 564 4.71 9.60 -13.07
N PHE A 565 5.29 10.61 -12.43
CA PHE A 565 6.28 10.46 -11.40
C PHE A 565 5.64 10.60 -10.02
N ASP A 566 6.05 9.74 -9.11
CA ASP A 566 5.39 9.54 -7.83
C ASP A 566 6.38 9.53 -6.68
N SER A 567 6.26 10.47 -5.75
CA SER A 567 7.19 10.62 -4.61
C SER A 567 7.37 9.37 -3.76
N TYR A 568 6.39 8.47 -3.72
CA TYR A 568 6.50 7.25 -2.91
C TYR A 568 7.18 6.11 -3.67
N VAL A 569 7.22 6.17 -5.00
CA VAL A 569 7.82 5.14 -5.87
C VAL A 569 9.19 5.58 -6.37
N ASP A 570 9.27 6.80 -6.86
CA ASP A 570 10.41 7.38 -7.55
C ASP A 570 11.28 8.23 -6.61
N ASP A 571 12.50 8.54 -7.03
CA ASP A 571 13.39 9.49 -6.35
C ASP A 571 13.24 10.86 -7.02
N LEU A 572 12.16 11.56 -6.66
CA LEU A 572 11.84 12.85 -7.27
C LEU A 572 12.94 13.87 -6.97
N THR A 573 13.22 14.68 -7.97
CA THR A 573 14.16 15.81 -7.94
C THR A 573 13.49 17.04 -8.52
N SER A 574 14.14 18.20 -8.41
CA SER A 574 13.69 19.44 -9.05
C SER A 574 13.44 19.25 -10.55
N ALA A 575 14.25 18.43 -11.24
CA ALA A 575 14.07 18.11 -12.66
C ALA A 575 12.69 17.52 -13.00
N HIS A 576 12.09 16.73 -12.12
CA HIS A 576 10.77 16.14 -12.34
C HIS A 576 9.65 17.20 -12.34
N ILE A 577 9.77 18.20 -11.47
CA ILE A 577 8.82 19.31 -11.39
C ILE A 577 9.01 20.26 -12.57
N ILE A 578 10.27 20.53 -12.93
CA ILE A 578 10.62 21.37 -14.08
C ILE A 578 10.14 20.72 -15.39
N ALA A 579 10.27 19.40 -15.53
CA ALA A 579 9.68 18.65 -16.65
C ALA A 579 8.17 18.87 -16.75
N SER A 580 7.46 18.79 -15.62
CA SER A 580 6.02 19.05 -15.59
C SER A 580 5.66 20.49 -15.96
N GLY A 581 6.56 21.47 -15.75
CA GLY A 581 6.37 22.87 -16.18
C GLY A 581 7.05 23.25 -17.50
N SER A 582 7.57 22.28 -18.26
CA SER A 582 8.30 22.50 -19.51
C SER A 582 7.34 22.64 -20.70
N LEU A 583 6.51 23.69 -20.69
CA LEU A 583 5.46 23.91 -21.69
C LEU A 583 6.02 24.53 -23.00
N PRO A 584 5.95 23.84 -24.15
CA PRO A 584 6.40 24.38 -25.43
C PRO A 584 5.37 25.38 -26.01
N PRO A 585 5.82 26.37 -26.81
CA PRO A 585 7.22 26.71 -27.14
C PRO A 585 7.90 27.59 -26.07
N GLY A 586 7.26 27.83 -24.91
CA GLY A 586 7.79 28.69 -23.86
C GLY A 586 9.10 28.15 -23.28
N PHE A 587 9.09 26.90 -22.82
CA PHE A 587 10.20 26.28 -22.10
C PHE A 587 10.75 25.05 -22.84
N PRO A 588 12.05 24.75 -22.68
CA PRO A 588 12.67 23.57 -23.31
C PRO A 588 12.22 22.29 -22.60
N TRP A 589 12.40 21.13 -23.23
CA TRP A 589 12.23 19.86 -22.52
C TRP A 589 13.26 19.72 -21.40
N THR A 590 12.92 18.93 -20.39
CA THR A 590 13.81 18.58 -19.29
C THR A 590 14.29 17.14 -19.43
N THR A 591 15.56 16.89 -19.14
CA THR A 591 16.15 15.54 -19.25
C THR A 591 16.21 14.87 -17.89
N ILE A 592 15.66 13.66 -17.78
CA ILE A 592 15.67 12.83 -16.57
C ILE A 592 16.09 11.42 -16.99
N ASP A 593 17.15 10.89 -16.39
CA ASP A 593 17.68 9.55 -16.66
C ASP A 593 17.86 9.23 -18.17
N GLY A 594 18.31 10.23 -18.93
CA GLY A 594 18.56 10.11 -20.37
C GLY A 594 17.31 10.21 -21.27
N ARG A 595 16.13 10.45 -20.70
CA ARG A 595 14.87 10.69 -21.45
C ARG A 595 14.47 12.16 -21.39
N HIS A 596 13.73 12.63 -22.40
CA HIS A 596 13.36 14.03 -22.55
C HIS A 596 11.86 14.23 -22.35
N TYR A 597 11.48 15.22 -21.54
CA TYR A 597 10.10 15.42 -21.10
C TYR A 597 9.62 16.86 -21.28
N TRP A 598 8.38 16.99 -21.75
CA TRP A 598 7.61 18.24 -21.76
C TRP A 598 6.45 18.23 -20.77
N ASP A 599 5.81 19.38 -20.58
CA ASP A 599 4.69 19.59 -19.67
C ASP A 599 3.56 18.57 -19.89
N GLY A 600 3.07 17.97 -18.81
CA GLY A 600 1.96 17.01 -18.80
C GLY A 600 0.65 17.61 -19.33
N GLY A 601 0.49 18.93 -19.21
CA GLY A 601 -0.65 19.72 -19.65
C GLY A 601 -0.90 19.66 -21.16
N ILE A 602 0.10 19.28 -21.96
CA ILE A 602 -0.07 19.03 -23.40
C ILE A 602 -1.10 17.92 -23.65
N VAL A 603 -1.10 16.89 -22.80
CA VAL A 603 -2.02 15.73 -22.92
C VAL A 603 -3.19 15.87 -21.95
N SER A 604 -2.92 16.23 -20.70
CA SER A 604 -3.97 16.41 -19.69
C SER A 604 -3.59 17.44 -18.63
N ASN A 605 -4.42 18.48 -18.52
CA ASN A 605 -4.35 19.47 -17.44
C ASN A 605 -5.26 19.12 -16.24
N SER A 606 -5.76 17.88 -16.19
CA SER A 606 -6.51 17.33 -15.06
C SER A 606 -5.95 15.94 -14.73
N PRO A 607 -5.11 15.79 -13.70
CA PRO A 607 -4.55 14.50 -13.33
C PRO A 607 -5.57 13.57 -12.62
N LEU A 608 -6.87 13.88 -12.66
CA LEU A 608 -7.91 13.13 -11.95
C LEU A 608 -7.98 11.65 -12.34
N ASP A 609 -7.83 11.34 -13.63
CA ASP A 609 -7.78 9.95 -14.10
C ASP A 609 -6.52 9.23 -13.62
N LEU A 610 -5.38 9.91 -13.64
CA LEU A 610 -4.09 9.38 -13.18
C LEU A 610 -4.15 9.05 -11.68
N VAL A 611 -4.74 9.94 -10.90
CA VAL A 611 -4.94 9.75 -9.48
C VAL A 611 -5.86 8.56 -9.21
N VAL A 612 -6.97 8.43 -9.94
CA VAL A 612 -7.86 7.27 -9.76
C VAL A 612 -7.18 5.96 -10.15
N GLN A 613 -6.38 5.95 -11.23
CA GLN A 613 -5.61 4.77 -11.62
C GLN A 613 -4.58 4.35 -10.58
N ARG A 614 -3.94 5.31 -9.90
CA ARG A 614 -2.84 5.05 -8.94
C ARG A 614 -3.28 4.94 -7.48
N CYS A 615 -4.40 5.57 -7.11
CA CYS A 615 -4.92 5.62 -5.74
C CYS A 615 -6.24 4.85 -5.56
N GLY A 616 -6.85 4.36 -6.64
CA GLY A 616 -8.17 3.74 -6.65
C GLY A 616 -9.32 4.74 -6.65
N SER A 617 -10.52 4.29 -7.04
CA SER A 617 -11.72 5.15 -7.15
C SER A 617 -12.56 5.23 -5.88
N ALA A 618 -12.41 4.31 -4.93
CA ALA A 618 -13.29 4.20 -3.77
C ALA A 618 -12.88 5.10 -2.58
N GLY A 619 -13.85 5.74 -1.95
CA GLY A 619 -13.73 6.40 -0.64
C GLY A 619 -12.82 7.62 -0.62
N LYS A 620 -12.66 8.30 -1.76
CA LYS A 620 -11.79 9.49 -1.88
C LYS A 620 -12.58 10.78 -1.66
N ARG A 621 -11.95 11.77 -1.03
CA ARG A 621 -12.43 13.15 -0.99
C ARG A 621 -11.51 13.99 -1.87
N VAL A 622 -11.99 14.37 -3.06
CA VAL A 622 -11.20 15.08 -4.06
C VAL A 622 -11.58 16.55 -4.09
N PHE A 623 -10.59 17.43 -3.99
CA PHE A 623 -10.72 18.85 -4.26
C PHE A 623 -10.04 19.16 -5.58
N ILE A 624 -10.84 19.59 -6.56
CA ILE A 624 -10.32 20.05 -7.86
C ILE A 624 -10.30 21.56 -7.81
N ILE A 625 -9.09 22.14 -7.87
CA ILE A 625 -8.92 23.57 -7.98
C ILE A 625 -8.92 23.91 -9.46
N ASP A 626 -10.08 24.35 -9.94
CA ASP A 626 -10.36 24.55 -11.35
C ASP A 626 -10.06 26.00 -11.76
N LEU A 627 -8.99 26.15 -12.53
CA LEU A 627 -8.50 27.45 -12.98
C LEU A 627 -9.21 27.94 -14.25
N PHE A 628 -9.93 27.06 -14.97
CA PHE A 628 -10.52 27.32 -16.27
C PHE A 628 -12.01 26.94 -16.33
N PRO A 629 -12.93 27.84 -15.91
CA PRO A 629 -14.38 27.56 -15.80
C PRO A 629 -15.11 27.29 -17.14
N GLY A 630 -14.43 27.25 -18.27
CA GLY A 630 -14.96 26.91 -19.61
C GLY A 630 -15.84 27.97 -20.28
N LYS A 631 -16.59 28.77 -19.52
CA LYS A 631 -17.48 29.83 -20.03
C LYS A 631 -16.80 31.20 -20.07
N ARG A 632 -16.94 31.89 -21.20
CA ARG A 632 -16.47 33.26 -21.41
C ARG A 632 -17.56 34.08 -22.09
N ASN A 633 -17.69 35.36 -21.69
CA ASN A 633 -18.68 36.29 -22.25
C ASN A 633 -18.12 37.11 -23.42
N ALA A 634 -16.79 37.34 -23.48
CA ALA A 634 -16.12 38.13 -24.53
C ALA A 634 -15.37 37.25 -25.56
N MET A 635 -15.35 37.69 -26.83
CA MET A 635 -14.63 37.03 -27.94
C MET A 635 -13.16 37.49 -28.00
N PRO A 636 -12.21 36.62 -28.43
CA PRO A 636 -10.81 37.01 -28.58
C PRO A 636 -10.65 38.08 -29.68
N ALA A 637 -9.88 39.13 -29.40
CA ALA A 637 -9.70 40.29 -30.26
C ALA A 637 -8.37 40.29 -31.04
N ASN A 638 -7.41 39.44 -30.66
CA ASN A 638 -6.09 39.36 -31.29
C ASN A 638 -5.54 37.92 -31.28
N LEU A 639 -4.38 37.71 -31.91
CA LEU A 639 -3.77 36.37 -32.04
C LEU A 639 -3.36 35.79 -30.68
N ALA A 640 -2.81 36.61 -29.78
CA ALA A 640 -2.43 36.15 -28.44
C ALA A 640 -3.68 35.68 -27.66
N GLU A 641 -4.77 36.43 -27.76
CA GLU A 641 -6.05 36.04 -27.16
C GLU A 641 -6.67 34.80 -27.79
N THR A 642 -6.48 34.61 -29.10
CA THR A 642 -6.93 33.41 -29.81
C THR A 642 -6.18 32.17 -29.30
N MET A 643 -4.85 32.24 -29.17
CA MET A 643 -4.01 31.13 -28.69
C MET A 643 -4.30 30.79 -27.22
N ALA A 644 -4.48 31.80 -26.38
CA ALA A 644 -4.87 31.61 -25.00
C ALA A 644 -6.26 30.97 -24.89
N ARG A 645 -7.25 31.43 -25.67
CA ARG A 645 -8.58 30.81 -25.68
C ARG A 645 -8.56 29.36 -26.17
N GLN A 646 -7.72 29.03 -27.16
CA GLN A 646 -7.52 27.65 -27.60
C GLN A 646 -7.05 26.78 -26.43
N SER A 647 -6.05 27.25 -25.68
CA SER A 647 -5.51 26.54 -24.50
C SER A 647 -6.56 26.35 -23.41
N GLU A 648 -7.34 27.40 -23.09
CA GLU A 648 -8.46 27.30 -22.14
C GLU A 648 -9.49 26.23 -22.53
N ILE A 649 -9.86 26.16 -23.81
CA ILE A 649 -10.84 25.17 -24.31
C ILE A 649 -10.28 23.77 -24.11
N LEU A 650 -9.04 23.52 -24.53
CA LEU A 650 -8.37 22.22 -24.37
C LEU A 650 -8.31 21.78 -22.90
N TYR A 651 -8.00 22.70 -21.99
CA TYR A 651 -7.93 22.41 -20.56
C TYR A 651 -9.31 22.16 -19.93
N SER A 652 -10.35 22.90 -20.34
CA SER A 652 -11.69 22.79 -19.76
C SER A 652 -12.48 21.57 -20.27
N GLU A 653 -12.32 21.15 -21.52
CA GLU A 653 -13.05 20.01 -22.10
C GLU A 653 -12.71 18.69 -21.38
N ARG A 654 -11.44 18.51 -20.96
CA ARG A 654 -11.02 17.26 -20.34
C ARG A 654 -11.69 17.00 -19.00
N ILE A 655 -11.78 18.01 -18.12
CA ILE A 655 -12.49 17.86 -16.82
C ILE A 655 -13.96 17.49 -17.06
N HIS A 656 -14.63 18.12 -18.02
CA HIS A 656 -16.03 17.82 -18.33
C HIS A 656 -16.21 16.38 -18.83
N ASN A 657 -15.30 15.90 -19.67
CA ASN A 657 -15.34 14.54 -20.18
C ASN A 657 -15.09 13.48 -19.09
N ASP A 658 -14.12 13.72 -18.20
CA ASP A 658 -13.81 12.83 -17.07
C ASP A 658 -15.03 12.72 -16.12
N LEU A 659 -15.67 13.86 -15.81
CA LEU A 659 -16.87 13.90 -14.96
C LEU A 659 -18.08 13.24 -15.62
N ARG A 660 -18.29 13.45 -16.92
CA ARG A 660 -19.38 12.81 -17.69
C ARG A 660 -19.22 11.30 -17.73
N THR A 661 -18.01 10.81 -18.04
CA THR A 661 -17.70 9.37 -18.05
C THR A 661 -18.01 8.73 -16.69
N ARG A 662 -17.72 9.42 -15.59
CA ARG A 662 -18.04 8.90 -14.25
C ARG A 662 -19.51 8.92 -13.91
N THR A 663 -20.25 9.92 -14.36
CA THR A 663 -21.71 9.93 -14.22
C THR A 663 -22.29 8.71 -14.94
N LEU A 664 -21.84 8.42 -16.15
CA LEU A 664 -22.24 7.21 -16.88
C LEU A 664 -21.90 5.92 -16.14
N VAL A 665 -20.68 5.78 -15.61
CA VAL A 665 -20.28 4.59 -14.84
C VAL A 665 -21.14 4.43 -13.59
N ARG A 666 -21.38 5.51 -12.84
CA ARG A 666 -22.24 5.48 -11.64
C ARG A 666 -23.67 5.09 -11.98
N ASP A 667 -24.23 5.69 -13.02
CA ASP A 667 -25.61 5.43 -13.44
C ASP A 667 -25.74 3.99 -13.97
N PHE A 668 -24.71 3.46 -14.66
CA PHE A 668 -24.65 2.06 -15.06
C PHE A 668 -24.58 1.10 -13.87
N ARG A 669 -23.76 1.41 -12.85
CA ARG A 669 -23.69 0.61 -11.62
C ARG A 669 -25.02 0.59 -10.90
N ARG A 670 -25.66 1.76 -10.75
CA ARG A 670 -26.99 1.86 -10.14
C ARG A 670 -28.01 1.02 -10.91
N LEU A 671 -28.01 1.08 -12.24
CA LEU A 671 -28.89 0.24 -13.07
C LEU A 671 -28.62 -1.25 -12.84
N VAL A 672 -27.35 -1.66 -12.73
CA VAL A 672 -26.98 -3.05 -12.43
C VAL A 672 -27.48 -3.46 -11.03
N ASP A 673 -27.35 -2.61 -10.02
CA ASP A 673 -27.88 -2.88 -8.68
C ASP A 673 -29.41 -3.00 -8.66
N GLU A 674 -30.11 -2.11 -9.36
CA GLU A 674 -31.57 -2.16 -9.54
C GLU A 674 -31.99 -3.47 -10.23
N ILE A 675 -31.31 -3.86 -11.33
CA ILE A 675 -31.56 -5.14 -12.01
C ILE A 675 -31.31 -6.32 -11.08
N VAL A 676 -30.21 -6.33 -10.32
CA VAL A 676 -29.87 -7.44 -9.41
C VAL A 676 -30.84 -7.53 -8.25
N ALA A 677 -31.38 -6.40 -7.77
CA ALA A 677 -32.39 -6.36 -6.72
C ALA A 677 -33.73 -6.99 -7.17
N ASP A 678 -34.05 -6.89 -8.46
CA ASP A 678 -35.28 -7.47 -9.04
C ASP A 678 -35.17 -8.98 -9.35
N LEU A 679 -33.98 -9.58 -9.19
CA LEU A 679 -33.78 -11.01 -9.45
C LEU A 679 -34.17 -11.88 -8.24
N PRO A 680 -34.60 -13.14 -8.47
CA PRO A 680 -34.75 -14.12 -7.40
C PRO A 680 -33.44 -14.26 -6.60
N ALA A 681 -33.54 -14.38 -5.27
CA ALA A 681 -32.39 -14.35 -4.35
C ALA A 681 -31.25 -15.30 -4.74
N THR A 682 -31.56 -16.52 -5.20
CA THR A 682 -30.55 -17.49 -5.64
C THR A 682 -29.80 -17.08 -6.91
N ALA A 683 -30.47 -16.36 -7.82
CA ALA A 683 -29.87 -15.84 -9.05
C ALA A 683 -29.05 -14.58 -8.79
N ALA A 684 -29.55 -13.69 -7.94
CA ALA A 684 -28.83 -12.51 -7.46
C ALA A 684 -27.50 -12.92 -6.80
N GLU A 685 -27.53 -13.92 -5.92
CA GLU A 685 -26.33 -14.38 -5.22
C GLU A 685 -25.30 -15.01 -6.16
N ARG A 686 -25.75 -15.81 -7.12
CA ARG A 686 -24.87 -16.35 -8.16
C ARG A 686 -24.21 -15.25 -9.00
N ILE A 687 -24.90 -14.13 -9.24
CA ILE A 687 -24.35 -12.98 -9.98
C ILE A 687 -23.38 -12.19 -9.10
N ARG A 688 -23.73 -11.91 -7.85
CA ARG A 688 -22.89 -11.20 -6.87
C ARG A 688 -21.55 -11.91 -6.64
N HIS A 689 -21.52 -13.23 -6.72
CA HIS A 689 -20.30 -14.02 -6.61
C HIS A 689 -19.45 -14.11 -7.89
N ARG A 690 -19.88 -13.52 -9.02
CA ARG A 690 -19.08 -13.55 -10.24
C ARG A 690 -17.85 -12.64 -10.09
N PRO A 691 -16.64 -13.08 -10.49
CA PRO A 691 -15.44 -12.26 -10.41
C PRO A 691 -15.56 -10.88 -11.08
N ARG A 692 -16.24 -10.80 -12.24
CA ARG A 692 -16.49 -9.53 -12.92
C ARG A 692 -17.47 -8.63 -12.20
N PHE A 693 -18.48 -9.19 -11.53
CA PHE A 693 -19.41 -8.40 -10.72
C PHE A 693 -18.67 -7.82 -9.52
N ILE A 694 -17.91 -8.65 -8.79
CA ILE A 694 -17.09 -8.21 -7.66
C ILE A 694 -16.07 -7.14 -8.10
N ALA A 695 -15.39 -7.32 -9.23
CA ALA A 695 -14.43 -6.35 -9.74
C ALA A 695 -15.08 -5.02 -10.16
N MET A 696 -16.28 -5.06 -10.75
CA MET A 696 -16.96 -3.87 -11.26
C MET A 696 -17.82 -3.16 -10.21
N MET A 697 -18.34 -3.90 -9.23
CA MET A 697 -19.34 -3.44 -8.24
C MET A 697 -18.80 -3.43 -6.81
N GLY A 698 -17.65 -4.07 -6.52
CA GLY A 698 -17.13 -4.22 -5.16
C GLY A 698 -16.36 -3.02 -4.60
N GLU A 699 -16.38 -1.87 -5.29
CA GLU A 699 -15.87 -0.59 -4.78
C GLU A 699 -17.06 0.23 -4.25
N ASP A 700 -17.34 0.13 -2.94
CA ASP A 700 -18.61 0.60 -2.37
C ASP A 700 -18.56 2.03 -1.80
N ALA A 701 -17.37 2.56 -1.47
CA ALA A 701 -17.27 3.87 -0.86
C ALA A 701 -17.34 4.99 -1.94
N PRO A 702 -18.32 5.91 -1.88
CA PRO A 702 -18.44 6.96 -2.88
C PRO A 702 -17.26 7.93 -2.81
N MET A 703 -16.76 8.34 -3.96
CA MET A 703 -15.82 9.45 -4.08
C MET A 703 -16.59 10.77 -4.12
N THR A 704 -16.25 11.69 -3.23
CA THR A 704 -16.82 13.04 -3.20
C THR A 704 -15.87 13.99 -3.92
N ILE A 705 -16.37 14.70 -4.94
CA ILE A 705 -15.59 15.71 -5.67
C ILE A 705 -16.15 17.09 -5.35
N THR A 706 -15.32 17.94 -4.74
CA THR A 706 -15.60 19.36 -4.54
C THR A 706 -14.78 20.16 -5.56
N ARG A 707 -15.48 20.83 -6.49
CA ARG A 707 -14.84 21.75 -7.44
C ARG A 707 -14.77 23.15 -6.84
N ILE A 708 -13.56 23.69 -6.75
CA ILE A 708 -13.29 25.07 -6.37
C ILE A 708 -12.96 25.80 -7.67
N VAL A 709 -13.94 26.51 -8.21
CA VAL A 709 -13.86 27.11 -9.54
C VAL A 709 -13.46 28.57 -9.44
N ARG A 710 -12.46 28.99 -10.20
CA ARG A 710 -12.10 30.40 -10.35
C ARG A 710 -13.22 31.17 -11.05
N GLU A 711 -13.62 32.31 -10.48
CA GLU A 711 -14.56 33.23 -11.12
C GLU A 711 -13.82 34.05 -12.20
N ASN A 712 -14.41 34.15 -13.40
CA ASN A 712 -13.93 35.05 -14.46
C ASN A 712 -14.47 36.47 -14.21
N SER A 713 -13.65 37.50 -14.41
CA SER A 713 -14.17 38.87 -14.55
C SER A 713 -14.70 39.10 -15.97
N GLU A 714 -15.75 39.92 -16.14
CA GLU A 714 -16.39 40.13 -17.45
C GLU A 714 -15.43 40.69 -18.52
N ASP A 715 -14.42 41.46 -18.11
CA ASP A 715 -13.45 42.13 -19.00
C ASP A 715 -12.03 41.49 -18.98
N GLU A 716 -11.92 40.20 -18.65
CA GLU A 716 -10.60 39.56 -18.44
C GLU A 716 -9.85 39.26 -19.77
N PRO A 717 -8.62 39.79 -19.98
CA PRO A 717 -7.79 39.48 -21.14
C PRO A 717 -7.23 38.05 -21.05
N SER A 718 -6.94 37.42 -22.19
CA SER A 718 -6.61 35.98 -22.24
C SER A 718 -5.16 35.66 -21.85
N SER A 719 -4.26 36.63 -21.86
CA SER A 719 -2.84 36.47 -21.50
C SER A 719 -2.57 36.53 -19.99
N ARG A 720 -3.61 36.53 -19.15
CA ARG A 720 -3.50 36.77 -17.70
C ARG A 720 -2.78 35.63 -16.94
N ASP A 721 -2.73 34.44 -17.50
CA ASP A 721 -1.91 33.35 -16.97
C ASP A 721 -0.40 33.70 -16.96
N TYR A 722 0.03 34.74 -17.69
CA TYR A 722 1.38 35.29 -17.65
C TYR A 722 1.54 36.53 -16.76
N ASP A 723 0.49 37.02 -16.09
CA ASP A 723 0.56 38.20 -15.24
C ASP A 723 1.04 37.86 -13.82
N PHE A 724 2.36 37.84 -13.63
CA PHE A 724 3.03 37.66 -12.33
C PHE A 724 3.16 38.97 -11.54
N SER A 725 2.38 40.02 -11.85
CA SER A 725 2.40 41.24 -11.03
C SER A 725 1.92 40.97 -9.61
N ARG A 726 2.51 41.68 -8.65
CA ARG A 726 2.17 41.57 -7.21
C ARG A 726 0.66 41.70 -6.98
N GLN A 727 0.04 42.70 -7.60
CA GLN A 727 -1.39 42.98 -7.44
C GLN A 727 -2.25 41.82 -7.96
N THR A 728 -1.92 41.23 -9.11
CA THR A 728 -2.66 40.08 -9.67
C THR A 728 -2.50 38.85 -8.78
N ILE A 729 -1.29 38.57 -8.30
CA ILE A 729 -1.05 37.44 -7.38
C ILE A 729 -1.84 37.60 -6.09
N ASP A 730 -1.83 38.78 -5.46
CA ASP A 730 -2.60 39.05 -4.24
C ASP A 730 -4.12 38.88 -4.47
N GLN A 731 -4.64 39.36 -5.60
CA GLN A 731 -6.05 39.18 -5.97
C GLN A 731 -6.42 37.71 -6.20
N LEU A 732 -5.54 36.93 -6.84
CA LEU A 732 -5.75 35.51 -7.09
C LEU A 732 -5.78 34.73 -5.78
N ILE A 733 -4.84 34.98 -4.87
CA ILE A 733 -4.80 34.39 -3.53
C ILE A 733 -6.10 34.68 -2.77
N GLU A 734 -6.55 35.95 -2.76
CA GLU A 734 -7.77 36.29 -2.03
C GLU A 734 -9.02 35.68 -2.67
N SER A 735 -9.09 35.64 -4.01
CA SER A 735 -10.17 34.99 -4.73
C SER A 735 -10.24 33.47 -4.46
N GLY A 736 -9.09 32.78 -4.48
CA GLY A 736 -8.98 31.36 -4.17
C GLY A 736 -9.46 31.03 -2.76
N TYR A 737 -9.07 31.87 -1.80
CA TYR A 737 -9.51 31.74 -0.41
C TYR A 737 -11.04 31.87 -0.28
N ARG A 738 -11.61 32.96 -0.83
CA ARG A 738 -13.07 33.21 -0.80
C ARG A 738 -13.87 32.09 -1.47
N MET A 739 -13.46 31.67 -2.66
CA MET A 739 -14.17 30.63 -3.42
C MET A 739 -14.14 29.28 -2.73
N THR A 740 -13.03 28.95 -2.07
CA THR A 740 -12.91 27.73 -1.29
C THR A 740 -13.81 27.76 -0.05
N ARG A 741 -13.84 28.87 0.69
CA ARG A 741 -14.75 29.03 1.84
C ARG A 741 -16.21 28.86 1.43
N LYS A 742 -16.60 29.41 0.27
CA LYS A 742 -17.94 29.23 -0.32
C LYS A 742 -18.20 27.77 -0.73
N ALA A 743 -17.21 27.07 -1.28
CA ALA A 743 -17.34 25.67 -1.68
C ALA A 743 -17.46 24.72 -0.48
N LEU A 744 -16.80 25.02 0.65
CA LEU A 744 -16.85 24.22 1.88
C LEU A 744 -18.15 24.40 2.70
N GLN A 745 -18.92 25.44 2.42
CA GLN A 745 -20.23 25.70 3.05
C GLN A 745 -21.39 24.98 2.35
N ARG A 746 -21.15 24.40 1.17
CA ARG A 746 -22.10 23.60 0.39
C ARG A 746 -21.91 22.13 0.72
#